data_AF-A0A821Z1S8-F1
#
_entry.id   AF-A0A821Z1S8-F1
#
_cell.length_a   1.000
_cell.length_b   1.000
_cell.length_c   1.000
_cell.angle_alpha   90.00
_cell.angle_beta   90.00
_cell.angle_gamma   90.00
#
_symmetry.space_group_name_H-M   'P 1'
#
loop_
_entity.id
_entity.type
_entity.pdbx_description
1 polymer ?
#
loop_
_entity_poly.entity_id
_entity_poly.type
_entity_poly.pdbx_seq_one_letter_code
_entity_poly.pdbx_strand_id
1 'polypeptide(L)'
;MDALEIEHLCSQLYSGSGNNDQMRTVSQRLETFVNQTNCLSQCRLLLDRALTPYTQFFGATTLIKYFNSITNQSLVSFTERYELRAYILEYLYKHNSSLASFVLAELVKLYSRLTKNSWFDLNPNINNENYPFQTFTDDLLKFQIDPRHFSVALQILIAILTEMSVPNDEEITARAFTKHRKICISFRDTKLIDIYLFAGQYLRDVIINQKKSLGLSIEFNNYPKTIHSIQLQSDYYIVVEKLLSLALSCLTYDFLGTGSTIHDVDISDEHQTLQVPLAWHDHIVDGSYYQLFFSYYFLFSNTTLVPLAISCLVQLSSVRRSLLNANERLNILNLITYGIRLIIEQPGGLLTDEKSLHEFCRLIARLKSNAQLHELIRIDNYPLFTERLFRFTIDHLLSVHHHRSYHLSPNTLHYILSYWSKICAYLSHVSKLSDSDDSSTLHLLDIYVPQIVCYYVQSRLDAMNNDDALYIELFDNDQTVLQQQLEMISIMSRLDYSKICALLCNYFDDIAKQYQQITNSETIERRFTFLIYVLGCVIGARGIILSSLSISSEDQDLFDGELVIRVLQLMTYIQQKTSGENNQKSINAAITTTTITDKISSTPYSERLELAVLFFFEQFRRQYIGDYGRSNKIYQVLFKHLD
;
A
#
# COMPACT_ATOMS: atom_id res chain seq x y z
N MET A 1 -21.53 38.24 -19.18
CA MET A 1 -21.74 37.17 -20.16
C MET A 1 -23.04 36.49 -19.81
N ASP A 2 -23.87 36.23 -20.81
CA ASP A 2 -25.15 35.54 -20.64
C ASP A 2 -24.98 34.05 -20.91
N ALA A 3 -25.86 33.20 -20.37
CA ALA A 3 -25.77 31.75 -20.47
C ALA A 3 -25.59 31.24 -21.91
N LEU A 4 -26.27 31.82 -22.90
CA LEU A 4 -26.13 31.46 -24.31
C LEU A 4 -24.72 31.69 -24.86
N GLU A 5 -24.08 32.78 -24.44
CA GLU A 5 -22.72 33.12 -24.83
C GLU A 5 -21.74 32.12 -24.20
N ILE A 6 -21.96 31.75 -22.94
CA ILE A 6 -21.15 30.76 -22.23
C ILE A 6 -21.31 29.38 -22.85
N GLU A 7 -22.53 28.97 -23.20
CA GLU A 7 -22.81 27.71 -23.88
C GLU A 7 -22.03 27.61 -25.20
N HIS A 8 -22.03 28.69 -25.99
CA HIS A 8 -21.26 28.74 -27.22
C HIS A 8 -19.76 28.63 -26.97
N LEU A 9 -19.22 29.39 -26.02
CA LEU A 9 -17.79 29.36 -25.67
C LEU A 9 -17.34 27.99 -25.12
N CYS A 10 -18.14 27.35 -24.26
CA CYS A 10 -17.87 26.00 -23.78
C CYS A 10 -17.89 25.00 -24.94
N SER A 11 -18.87 25.09 -25.85
CA SER A 11 -18.91 24.20 -27.01
C SER A 11 -17.65 24.33 -27.86
N GLN A 12 -17.18 25.56 -28.14
CA GLN A 12 -15.95 25.82 -28.88
C GLN A 12 -14.69 25.27 -28.19
N LEU A 13 -14.62 25.40 -26.86
CA LEU A 13 -13.47 24.94 -26.07
C LEU A 13 -13.35 23.40 -26.09
N TYR A 14 -14.47 22.69 -25.95
CA TYR A 14 -14.48 21.23 -25.82
C TYR A 14 -14.65 20.49 -27.17
N SER A 15 -15.13 21.16 -28.23
CA SER A 15 -15.19 20.59 -29.58
C SER A 15 -13.86 20.61 -30.34
N GLY A 16 -12.82 21.28 -29.80
CA GLY A 16 -11.47 21.32 -30.35
C GLY A 16 -11.36 21.98 -31.74
N SER A 17 -12.37 22.76 -32.14
CA SER A 17 -12.54 23.22 -33.51
C SER A 17 -11.96 24.61 -33.78
N GLY A 18 -10.81 24.96 -33.19
CA GLY A 18 -10.18 26.27 -33.40
C GLY A 18 -8.66 26.29 -33.18
N ASN A 19 -8.01 27.37 -33.62
CA ASN A 19 -6.55 27.55 -33.45
C ASN A 19 -6.16 27.71 -31.97
N ASN A 20 -4.94 27.30 -31.59
CA ASN A 20 -4.45 27.35 -30.21
C ASN A 20 -4.63 28.73 -29.53
N ASP A 21 -4.43 29.83 -30.26
CA ASP A 21 -4.60 31.19 -29.73
C ASP A 21 -6.07 31.57 -29.48
N GLN A 22 -6.99 31.04 -30.30
CA GLN A 22 -8.42 31.23 -30.09
C GLN A 22 -8.90 30.46 -28.87
N MET A 23 -8.46 29.20 -28.70
CA MET A 23 -8.78 28.40 -27.51
C MET A 23 -8.25 29.04 -26.23
N ARG A 24 -7.05 29.61 -26.26
CA ARG A 24 -6.49 30.37 -25.13
C ARG A 24 -7.35 31.58 -24.78
N THR A 25 -7.81 32.32 -25.79
CA THR A 25 -8.66 33.51 -25.60
C THR A 25 -10.04 33.14 -25.03
N VAL A 26 -10.64 32.06 -25.53
CA VAL A 26 -11.90 31.50 -25.01
C VAL A 26 -11.74 31.07 -23.55
N SER A 27 -10.65 30.37 -23.21
CA SER A 27 -10.34 29.96 -21.83
C SER A 27 -10.20 31.16 -20.90
N GLN A 28 -9.43 32.18 -21.29
CA GLN A 28 -9.26 33.40 -20.49
C GLN A 28 -10.60 34.12 -20.25
N ARG A 29 -11.44 34.20 -21.29
CA ARG A 29 -12.76 34.84 -21.17
C ARG A 29 -13.66 34.07 -20.19
N LEU A 30 -13.69 32.75 -20.28
CA LEU A 30 -14.42 31.89 -19.36
C LEU A 30 -13.87 31.98 -17.92
N GLU A 31 -12.55 32.10 -17.73
CA GLU A 31 -11.96 32.28 -16.40
C GLU A 31 -12.37 33.61 -15.74
N THR A 32 -12.44 34.69 -16.51
CA THR A 32 -12.87 36.00 -15.98
C THR A 32 -14.35 36.05 -15.59
N PHE A 33 -15.15 35.07 -16.02
CA PHE A 33 -16.57 34.98 -15.69
C PHE A 33 -16.86 34.90 -14.20
N VAL A 34 -15.99 34.22 -13.45
CA VAL A 34 -16.13 34.03 -11.99
C VAL A 34 -16.23 35.37 -11.25
N ASN A 35 -15.65 36.44 -11.81
CA ASN A 35 -15.64 37.77 -11.19
C ASN A 35 -16.89 38.61 -11.51
N GLN A 36 -17.83 38.10 -12.31
CA GLN A 36 -19.04 38.84 -12.68
C GLN A 36 -20.11 38.74 -11.58
N THR A 37 -20.84 39.84 -11.35
CA THR A 37 -21.88 39.91 -10.30
C THR A 37 -23.08 39.00 -10.56
N ASN A 38 -23.34 38.65 -11.83
CA ASN A 38 -24.40 37.73 -12.24
C ASN A 38 -23.93 36.26 -12.35
N CYS A 39 -22.70 35.94 -11.91
CA CYS A 39 -22.12 34.60 -12.02
C CYS A 39 -23.04 33.51 -11.46
N LEU A 40 -23.59 33.72 -10.26
CA LEU A 40 -24.44 32.73 -9.58
C LEU A 40 -25.74 32.44 -10.34
N SER A 41 -26.45 33.47 -10.80
CA SER A 41 -27.72 33.30 -11.51
C SER A 41 -27.52 32.67 -12.89
N GLN A 42 -26.47 33.06 -13.59
CA GLN A 42 -26.13 32.49 -14.90
C GLN A 42 -25.64 31.03 -14.77
N CYS A 43 -24.86 30.67 -13.76
CA CYS A 43 -24.48 29.28 -13.50
C CYS A 43 -25.69 28.39 -13.19
N ARG A 44 -26.68 28.87 -12.41
CA ARG A 44 -27.94 28.15 -12.18
C ARG A 44 -28.69 27.94 -13.50
N LEU A 45 -28.79 28.99 -14.33
CA LEU A 45 -29.43 28.90 -15.64
C LEU A 45 -28.73 27.88 -16.57
N LEU A 46 -27.40 27.79 -16.53
CA LEU A 46 -26.64 26.78 -17.29
C LEU A 46 -26.96 25.36 -16.84
N LEU A 47 -27.11 25.13 -15.53
CA LEU A 47 -27.47 23.84 -14.97
C LEU A 47 -28.92 23.46 -15.32
N ASP A 48 -29.85 24.40 -15.25
CA ASP A 48 -31.27 24.17 -15.60
C ASP A 48 -31.46 23.89 -17.11
N ARG A 49 -30.70 24.60 -17.97
CA ARG A 49 -30.76 24.41 -19.42
C ARG A 49 -30.14 23.09 -19.86
N ALA A 50 -29.07 22.66 -19.18
CA ALA A 50 -28.43 21.35 -19.37
C ALA A 50 -28.16 20.94 -20.83
N LEU A 51 -27.85 21.90 -21.73
CA LEU A 51 -27.72 21.61 -23.17
C LEU A 51 -26.61 20.61 -23.48
N THR A 52 -25.50 20.68 -22.73
CA THR A 52 -24.39 19.73 -22.85
C THR A 52 -23.80 19.40 -21.47
N PRO A 53 -23.21 18.20 -21.30
CA PRO A 53 -22.46 17.85 -20.10
C PRO A 53 -21.33 18.84 -19.77
N TYR A 54 -20.68 19.41 -20.80
CA TYR A 54 -19.58 20.35 -20.62
C TYR A 54 -20.03 21.70 -20.04
N THR A 55 -21.20 22.19 -20.42
CA THR A 55 -21.76 23.44 -19.87
C THR A 55 -22.21 23.26 -18.43
N GLN A 56 -22.74 22.09 -18.08
CA GLN A 56 -23.07 21.75 -16.69
C GLN A 56 -21.80 21.65 -15.83
N PHE A 57 -20.77 20.96 -16.33
CA PHE A 57 -19.47 20.87 -15.67
C PHE A 57 -18.85 22.25 -15.47
N PHE A 58 -18.81 23.08 -16.51
CA PHE A 58 -18.30 24.45 -16.40
C PHE A 58 -19.08 25.27 -15.36
N GLY A 59 -20.41 25.18 -15.35
CA GLY A 59 -21.24 25.84 -14.35
C GLY A 59 -20.90 25.39 -12.92
N ALA A 60 -20.77 24.08 -12.69
CA ALA A 60 -20.40 23.53 -11.40
C ALA A 60 -18.99 23.97 -10.95
N THR A 61 -17.98 23.86 -11.81
CA THR A 61 -16.60 24.29 -11.51
C THR A 61 -16.52 25.79 -11.26
N THR A 62 -17.25 26.60 -12.02
CA THR A 62 -17.32 28.06 -11.84
C THR A 62 -17.92 28.41 -10.49
N LEU A 63 -18.99 27.72 -10.07
CA LEU A 63 -19.56 27.90 -8.73
C LEU A 63 -18.54 27.53 -7.65
N ILE A 64 -17.81 26.42 -7.76
CA ILE A 64 -16.76 26.05 -6.78
C ILE A 64 -15.75 27.21 -6.62
N LYS A 65 -15.23 27.72 -7.74
CA LYS A 65 -14.29 28.86 -7.73
C LYS A 65 -14.91 30.12 -7.14
N TYR A 66 -16.16 30.41 -7.49
CA TYR A 66 -16.88 31.59 -7.04
C TYR A 66 -17.00 31.65 -5.51
N PHE A 67 -17.37 30.53 -4.86
CA PHE A 67 -17.52 30.48 -3.40
C PHE A 67 -16.20 30.32 -2.64
N ASN A 68 -15.16 29.77 -3.27
CA ASN A 68 -13.84 29.69 -2.65
C ASN A 68 -13.08 31.02 -2.70
N SER A 69 -13.35 31.89 -3.68
CA SER A 69 -12.66 33.17 -3.83
C SER A 69 -12.81 34.06 -2.60
N ILE A 70 -11.68 34.45 -2.00
CA ILE A 70 -11.60 35.32 -0.82
C ILE A 70 -12.36 36.64 -1.03
N THR A 71 -12.35 37.17 -2.26
CA THR A 71 -13.05 38.42 -2.60
C THR A 71 -14.56 38.27 -2.53
N ASN A 72 -15.08 37.07 -2.78
CA ASN A 72 -16.52 36.80 -2.86
C ASN A 72 -17.07 36.24 -1.54
N GLN A 73 -16.21 35.68 -0.66
CA GLN A 73 -16.62 35.12 0.63
C GLN A 73 -17.37 36.11 1.54
N SER A 74 -17.04 37.40 1.49
CA SER A 74 -17.74 38.46 2.26
C SER A 74 -19.02 38.96 1.59
N LEU A 75 -19.19 38.72 0.29
CA LEU A 75 -20.31 39.22 -0.51
C LEU A 75 -21.48 38.23 -0.54
N VAL A 76 -21.19 36.94 -0.35
CA VAL A 76 -22.18 35.87 -0.42
C VAL A 76 -22.85 35.68 0.95
N SER A 77 -24.17 35.87 0.98
CA SER A 77 -24.98 35.70 2.18
C SER A 77 -25.11 34.23 2.61
N PHE A 78 -25.50 34.02 3.87
CA PHE A 78 -25.90 32.69 4.37
C PHE A 78 -27.02 32.09 3.51
N THR A 79 -28.05 32.89 3.19
CA THR A 79 -29.23 32.46 2.44
C THR A 79 -28.87 31.94 1.05
N GLU A 80 -28.01 32.64 0.31
CA GLU A 80 -27.58 32.20 -1.03
C GLU A 80 -26.83 30.87 -1.00
N ARG A 81 -25.95 30.67 0.00
CA ARG A 81 -25.23 29.39 0.18
C ARG A 81 -26.18 28.27 0.52
N TYR A 82 -27.13 28.52 1.42
CA TYR A 82 -28.11 27.53 1.84
C TYR A 82 -29.05 27.12 0.70
N GLU A 83 -29.61 28.08 -0.02
CA GLU A 83 -30.47 27.82 -1.18
C GLU A 83 -29.73 27.11 -2.30
N LEU A 84 -28.48 27.49 -2.59
CA LEU A 84 -27.70 26.80 -3.61
C LEU A 84 -27.42 25.35 -3.23
N ARG A 85 -27.05 25.08 -1.97
CA ARG A 85 -26.83 23.72 -1.49
C ARG A 85 -28.10 22.88 -1.63
N ALA A 86 -29.26 23.43 -1.24
CA ALA A 86 -30.55 22.75 -1.38
C ALA A 86 -30.88 22.48 -2.86
N TYR A 87 -30.68 23.47 -3.74
CA TYR A 87 -30.87 23.33 -5.18
C TYR A 87 -29.98 22.23 -5.77
N ILE A 88 -28.68 22.18 -5.43
CA ILE A 88 -27.78 21.13 -5.94
C ILE A 88 -28.24 19.75 -5.49
N LEU A 89 -28.67 19.60 -4.24
CA LEU A 89 -29.15 18.32 -3.73
C LEU A 89 -30.41 17.86 -4.47
N GLU A 90 -31.36 18.77 -4.67
CA GLU A 90 -32.58 18.49 -5.44
C GLU A 90 -32.26 18.17 -6.91
N TYR A 91 -31.28 18.86 -7.49
CA TYR A 91 -30.81 18.61 -8.85
C TYR A 91 -30.19 17.22 -8.99
N LEU A 92 -29.30 16.84 -8.06
CA LEU A 92 -28.70 15.51 -8.00
C LEU A 92 -29.76 14.42 -7.79
N TYR A 93 -30.76 14.69 -6.97
CA TYR A 93 -31.90 13.79 -6.76
C TYR A 93 -32.67 13.56 -8.06
N LYS A 94 -33.07 14.64 -8.77
CA LYS A 94 -33.88 14.55 -10.00
C LYS A 94 -33.13 13.97 -11.20
N HIS A 95 -31.84 14.29 -11.34
CA HIS A 95 -31.08 14.01 -12.57
C HIS A 95 -30.08 12.85 -12.45
N ASN A 96 -30.10 12.07 -11.34
CA ASN A 96 -29.11 11.04 -11.03
C ASN A 96 -28.75 10.06 -12.16
N SER A 97 -29.68 9.74 -13.05
CA SER A 97 -29.49 8.77 -14.14
C SER A 97 -29.16 9.41 -15.48
N SER A 98 -29.33 10.72 -15.61
CA SER A 98 -29.12 11.49 -16.85
C SER A 98 -27.77 12.21 -16.89
N LEU A 99 -27.11 12.37 -15.75
CA LEU A 99 -25.84 13.09 -15.65
C LEU A 99 -24.67 12.23 -16.13
N ALA A 100 -23.77 12.84 -16.90
CA ALA A 100 -22.47 12.23 -17.18
C ALA A 100 -21.65 12.10 -15.89
N SER A 101 -20.84 11.06 -15.78
CA SER A 101 -20.08 10.72 -14.56
C SER A 101 -19.21 11.87 -14.04
N PHE A 102 -18.52 12.59 -14.93
CA PHE A 102 -17.69 13.73 -14.55
C PHE A 102 -18.50 14.95 -14.08
N VAL A 103 -19.72 15.14 -14.62
CA VAL A 103 -20.64 16.22 -14.16
C VAL A 103 -21.18 15.88 -12.78
N LEU A 104 -21.60 14.63 -12.58
CA LEU A 104 -22.04 14.13 -11.27
C LEU A 104 -20.94 14.34 -10.22
N ALA A 105 -19.71 13.93 -10.52
CA ALA A 105 -18.56 14.11 -9.62
C ALA A 105 -18.32 15.58 -9.24
N GLU A 106 -18.41 16.49 -10.22
CA GLU A 106 -18.19 17.93 -9.97
C GLU A 106 -19.33 18.57 -9.17
N LEU A 107 -20.58 18.18 -9.40
CA LEU A 107 -21.74 18.64 -8.61
C LEU A 107 -21.70 18.11 -7.18
N VAL A 108 -21.32 16.85 -7.01
CA VAL A 108 -21.09 16.23 -5.69
C VAL A 108 -19.97 16.97 -4.95
N LYS A 109 -18.86 17.28 -5.64
CA LYS A 109 -17.77 18.09 -5.09
C LYS A 109 -18.25 19.49 -4.68
N LEU A 110 -19.05 20.15 -5.51
CA LEU A 110 -19.63 21.47 -5.19
C LEU A 110 -20.49 21.42 -3.93
N TYR A 111 -21.37 20.42 -3.80
CA TYR A 111 -22.18 20.24 -2.58
C TYR A 111 -21.29 20.05 -1.33
N SER A 112 -20.27 19.20 -1.43
CA SER A 112 -19.35 18.91 -0.34
C SER A 112 -18.51 20.14 0.06
N ARG A 113 -18.02 20.91 -0.93
CA ARG A 113 -17.26 22.15 -0.70
C ARG A 113 -18.11 23.22 -0.02
N LEU A 114 -19.35 23.42 -0.46
CA LEU A 114 -20.30 24.35 0.19
C LEU A 114 -20.55 23.95 1.65
N THR A 115 -20.65 22.65 1.91
CA THR A 115 -20.83 22.09 3.25
C THR A 115 -19.62 22.33 4.15
N LYS A 116 -18.39 22.07 3.67
CA LYS A 116 -17.14 22.37 4.38
C LYS A 116 -17.02 23.86 4.71
N ASN A 117 -17.22 24.72 3.72
CA ASN A 117 -17.00 26.16 3.88
C ASN A 117 -17.96 26.81 4.88
N SER A 118 -19.17 26.26 5.01
CA SER A 118 -20.26 26.73 5.86
C SER A 118 -20.47 25.86 7.11
N TRP A 119 -19.49 25.03 7.47
CA TRP A 119 -19.62 24.03 8.55
C TRP A 119 -20.03 24.62 9.91
N PHE A 120 -19.55 25.82 10.22
CA PHE A 120 -19.82 26.55 11.46
C PHE A 120 -20.83 27.69 11.29
N ASP A 121 -21.56 27.72 10.17
CA ASP A 121 -22.59 28.74 9.96
C ASP A 121 -23.79 28.49 10.87
N LEU A 122 -24.14 29.51 11.66
CA LEU A 122 -25.32 29.52 12.50
C LEU A 122 -26.54 29.97 11.71
N ASN A 123 -27.69 29.37 12.00
CA ASN A 123 -28.95 29.86 11.45
C ASN A 123 -29.24 31.27 12.01
N PRO A 124 -29.33 32.32 11.17
CA PRO A 124 -29.54 33.69 11.65
C PRO A 124 -30.91 33.88 12.35
N ASN A 125 -31.86 32.97 12.14
CA ASN A 125 -33.25 33.11 12.61
C ASN A 125 -33.55 32.35 13.91
N ILE A 126 -32.60 31.60 14.47
CA ILE A 126 -32.82 30.76 15.66
C ILE A 126 -31.71 31.05 16.69
N ASN A 127 -32.08 31.41 17.92
CA ASN A 127 -31.14 31.73 19.01
C ASN A 127 -30.39 30.50 19.59
N ASN A 128 -30.62 29.30 19.05
CA ASN A 128 -29.95 28.08 19.47
C ASN A 128 -28.76 27.81 18.53
N GLU A 129 -27.73 27.12 19.03
CA GLU A 129 -26.59 26.62 18.23
C GLU A 129 -27.05 25.53 17.23
N ASN A 130 -27.84 25.93 16.24
CA ASN A 130 -28.24 25.08 15.13
C ASN A 130 -27.33 25.39 13.95
N TYR A 131 -26.63 24.36 13.47
CA TYR A 131 -25.74 24.41 12.32
C TYR A 131 -26.40 23.70 11.13
N PRO A 132 -27.15 24.40 10.26
CA PRO A 132 -27.97 23.76 9.23
C PRO A 132 -27.15 23.00 8.18
N PHE A 133 -25.88 23.37 8.01
CA PHE A 133 -24.99 22.66 7.10
C PHE A 133 -24.54 21.29 7.65
N GLN A 134 -24.73 21.02 8.95
CA GLN A 134 -24.39 19.74 9.59
C GLN A 134 -25.54 18.71 9.56
N THR A 135 -26.74 19.09 9.10
CA THR A 135 -27.93 18.21 9.04
C THR A 135 -28.06 17.46 7.70
N PHE A 136 -26.98 17.35 6.92
CA PHE A 136 -27.01 16.69 5.60
C PHE A 136 -27.39 15.21 5.68
N THR A 137 -27.11 14.54 6.79
CA THR A 137 -27.41 13.10 6.97
C THR A 137 -28.88 12.80 6.76
N ASP A 138 -29.77 13.61 7.33
CA ASP A 138 -31.22 13.40 7.26
C ASP A 138 -31.76 13.61 5.85
N ASP A 139 -31.18 14.55 5.12
CA ASP A 139 -31.54 14.78 3.72
C ASP A 139 -31.07 13.65 2.81
N LEU A 140 -29.89 13.07 3.09
CA LEU A 140 -29.35 11.96 2.31
C LEU A 140 -30.09 10.64 2.57
N LEU A 141 -30.71 10.45 3.75
CA LEU A 141 -31.59 9.30 4.00
C LEU A 141 -32.78 9.25 3.02
N LYS A 142 -33.23 10.41 2.51
CA LYS A 142 -34.33 10.48 1.53
C LYS A 142 -33.99 9.84 0.18
N PHE A 143 -32.71 9.63 -0.12
CA PHE A 143 -32.26 8.97 -1.36
C PHE A 143 -32.33 7.44 -1.30
N GLN A 144 -32.73 6.84 -0.17
CA GLN A 144 -32.83 5.39 0.01
C GLN A 144 -34.09 4.76 -0.62
N ILE A 145 -34.44 5.19 -1.83
CA ILE A 145 -35.66 4.78 -2.53
C ILE A 145 -35.35 3.68 -3.54
N ASP A 146 -34.20 3.80 -4.19
CA ASP A 146 -33.65 2.79 -5.09
C ASP A 146 -32.11 2.81 -5.04
N PRO A 147 -31.43 1.77 -5.57
CA PRO A 147 -29.97 1.67 -5.52
C PRO A 147 -29.21 2.83 -6.18
N ARG A 148 -29.78 3.47 -7.22
CA ARG A 148 -29.11 4.54 -7.96
C ARG A 148 -29.12 5.85 -7.18
N HIS A 149 -30.28 6.23 -6.65
CA HIS A 149 -30.37 7.37 -5.74
C HIS A 149 -29.49 7.16 -4.52
N PHE A 150 -29.53 5.95 -3.94
CA PHE A 150 -28.72 5.66 -2.77
C PHE A 150 -27.22 5.73 -3.07
N SER A 151 -26.77 5.26 -4.24
CA SER A 151 -25.38 5.42 -4.68
C SER A 151 -24.96 6.89 -4.74
N VAL A 152 -25.80 7.79 -5.26
CA VAL A 152 -25.51 9.23 -5.29
C VAL A 152 -25.36 9.79 -3.87
N ALA A 153 -26.24 9.41 -2.94
CA ALA A 153 -26.11 9.84 -1.54
C ALA A 153 -24.81 9.35 -0.89
N LEU A 154 -24.40 8.10 -1.16
CA LEU A 154 -23.12 7.57 -0.68
C LEU A 154 -21.93 8.30 -1.30
N GLN A 155 -22.00 8.66 -2.59
CA GLN A 155 -20.97 9.49 -3.25
C GLN A 155 -20.86 10.87 -2.61
N ILE A 156 -21.98 11.48 -2.23
CA ILE A 156 -21.99 12.75 -1.48
C ILE A 156 -21.30 12.57 -0.12
N LEU A 157 -21.61 11.51 0.64
CA LEU A 157 -20.93 11.24 1.92
C LEU A 157 -19.43 11.06 1.75
N ILE A 158 -18.99 10.28 0.76
CA ILE A 158 -17.55 10.09 0.45
C ILE A 158 -16.90 11.43 0.13
N ALA A 159 -17.52 12.24 -0.75
CA ALA A 159 -16.96 13.53 -1.13
C ALA A 159 -16.91 14.52 0.04
N ILE A 160 -17.89 14.51 0.95
CA ILE A 160 -17.84 15.28 2.19
C ILE A 160 -16.64 14.81 3.03
N LEU A 161 -16.48 13.50 3.24
CA LEU A 161 -15.34 12.98 4.00
C LEU A 161 -14.00 13.41 3.42
N THR A 162 -13.82 13.29 2.10
CA THR A 162 -12.59 13.71 1.41
C THR A 162 -12.33 15.21 1.59
N GLU A 163 -13.35 16.05 1.39
CA GLU A 163 -13.24 17.51 1.57
C GLU A 163 -12.92 17.91 3.01
N MET A 164 -13.46 17.20 4.00
CA MET A 164 -13.20 17.47 5.41
C MET A 164 -11.81 16.97 5.86
N SER A 165 -11.32 15.88 5.26
CA SER A 165 -10.06 15.24 5.63
C SER A 165 -8.83 15.87 4.96
N VAL A 166 -8.95 16.31 3.71
CA VAL A 166 -7.80 16.81 2.92
C VAL A 166 -7.92 18.33 2.75
N PRO A 167 -6.87 19.10 3.06
CA PRO A 167 -6.87 20.54 2.80
C PRO A 167 -6.90 20.77 1.29
N ASN A 168 -7.57 21.83 0.87
CA ASN A 168 -7.65 22.15 -0.55
C ASN A 168 -6.36 22.83 -1.04
N ASP A 169 -5.99 22.64 -2.31
CA ASP A 169 -4.80 23.27 -2.91
C ASP A 169 -4.77 24.80 -2.75
N GLU A 170 -5.96 25.43 -2.66
CA GLU A 170 -6.15 26.86 -2.47
C GLU A 170 -5.98 27.33 -1.00
N GLU A 171 -5.97 26.41 -0.03
CA GLU A 171 -5.91 26.66 1.43
C GLU A 171 -4.45 26.81 1.94
N ILE A 172 -3.60 27.53 1.19
CA ILE A 172 -2.15 27.65 1.45
C ILE A 172 -1.85 28.51 2.68
N THR A 173 -2.77 29.40 3.09
CA THR A 173 -2.53 30.31 4.22
C THR A 173 -2.66 29.60 5.57
N ALA A 174 -1.82 29.97 6.55
CA ALA A 174 -1.89 29.43 7.91
C ALA A 174 -3.29 29.57 8.56
N ARG A 175 -4.02 30.64 8.22
CA ARG A 175 -5.39 30.86 8.69
C ARG A 175 -6.37 29.88 8.05
N ALA A 176 -6.27 29.64 6.75
CA ALA A 176 -7.10 28.66 6.04
C ALA A 176 -6.84 27.24 6.58
N PHE A 177 -5.57 26.88 6.78
CA PHE A 177 -5.20 25.60 7.39
C PHE A 177 -5.74 25.45 8.82
N THR A 178 -5.67 26.49 9.64
CA THR A 178 -6.26 26.49 10.99
C THR A 178 -7.78 26.29 10.95
N LYS A 179 -8.47 26.93 9.99
CA LYS A 179 -9.91 26.74 9.78
C LYS A 179 -10.20 25.30 9.36
N HIS A 180 -9.47 24.77 8.39
CA HIS A 180 -9.59 23.38 7.93
C HIS A 180 -9.40 22.39 9.09
N ARG A 181 -8.34 22.53 9.87
CA ARG A 181 -8.08 21.65 11.02
C ARG A 181 -9.20 21.67 12.06
N LYS A 182 -9.79 22.84 12.34
CA LYS A 182 -10.97 22.95 13.22
C LYS A 182 -12.19 22.20 12.66
N ILE A 183 -12.45 22.34 11.37
CA ILE A 183 -13.53 21.62 10.69
C ILE A 183 -13.28 20.11 10.74
N CYS A 184 -12.07 19.68 10.38
CA CYS A 184 -11.66 18.28 10.38
C CYS A 184 -11.87 17.61 11.74
N ILE A 185 -11.41 18.26 12.82
CA ILE A 185 -11.60 17.78 14.20
C ILE A 185 -13.08 17.76 14.60
N SER A 186 -13.82 18.83 14.29
CA SER A 186 -15.24 18.92 14.60
C SER A 186 -16.04 17.82 13.88
N PHE A 187 -15.77 17.58 12.61
CA PHE A 187 -16.42 16.52 11.82
C PHE A 187 -16.10 15.12 12.37
N ARG A 188 -14.83 14.87 12.69
CA ARG A 188 -14.35 13.62 13.30
C ARG A 188 -15.12 13.29 14.58
N ASP A 189 -15.31 14.28 15.44
CA ASP A 189 -15.91 14.08 16.77
C ASP A 189 -17.45 14.07 16.75
N THR A 190 -18.09 14.60 15.70
CA THR A 190 -19.56 14.78 15.67
C THR A 190 -20.30 13.91 14.64
N LYS A 191 -19.67 13.51 13.52
CA LYS A 191 -20.35 12.82 12.41
C LYS A 191 -19.64 11.58 11.89
N LEU A 192 -18.32 11.53 11.96
CA LEU A 192 -17.53 10.48 11.29
C LEU A 192 -17.91 9.07 11.74
N ILE A 193 -18.10 8.87 13.05
CA ILE A 193 -18.43 7.56 13.60
C ILE A 193 -19.81 7.08 13.15
N ASP A 194 -20.81 7.96 13.17
CA ASP A 194 -22.17 7.63 12.73
C ASP A 194 -22.20 7.22 11.26
N ILE A 195 -21.40 7.89 10.41
CA ILE A 195 -21.26 7.54 8.99
C ILE A 195 -20.60 6.17 8.82
N TYR A 196 -19.59 5.83 9.63
CA TYR A 196 -18.96 4.51 9.61
C TYR A 196 -19.94 3.41 10.04
N LEU A 197 -20.67 3.62 11.14
CA LEU A 197 -21.66 2.68 11.64
C LEU A 197 -22.80 2.48 10.64
N PHE A 198 -23.23 3.56 9.99
CA PHE A 198 -24.20 3.52 8.89
C PHE A 198 -23.69 2.61 7.75
N ALA A 199 -22.47 2.83 7.26
CA ALA A 199 -21.90 1.99 6.20
C ALA A 199 -21.83 0.50 6.62
N GLY A 200 -21.37 0.24 7.84
CA GLY A 200 -21.27 -1.10 8.40
C GLY A 200 -22.62 -1.81 8.51
N GLN A 201 -23.68 -1.11 8.93
CA GLN A 201 -25.01 -1.67 9.06
C GLN A 201 -25.58 -2.11 7.70
N TYR A 202 -25.50 -1.27 6.67
CA TYR A 202 -25.99 -1.64 5.34
C TYR A 202 -25.18 -2.79 4.72
N LEU A 203 -23.85 -2.82 4.93
CA LEU A 203 -23.02 -3.95 4.50
C LEU A 203 -23.42 -5.25 5.20
N ARG A 204 -23.75 -5.20 6.50
CA ARG A 204 -24.28 -6.37 7.22
C ARG A 204 -25.58 -6.83 6.61
N ASP A 205 -26.51 -5.91 6.33
CA ASP A 205 -27.81 -6.26 5.75
C ASP A 205 -27.66 -6.91 4.37
N VAL A 206 -26.74 -6.42 3.53
CA VAL A 206 -26.38 -7.06 2.25
C VAL A 206 -25.91 -8.49 2.46
N ILE A 207 -24.99 -8.73 3.39
CA ILE A 207 -24.48 -10.06 3.70
C ILE A 207 -25.57 -10.98 4.25
N ILE A 208 -26.38 -10.50 5.18
CA ILE A 208 -27.47 -11.28 5.79
C ILE A 208 -28.49 -11.69 4.73
N ASN A 209 -28.89 -10.76 3.87
CA ASN A 209 -29.85 -11.03 2.80
C ASN A 209 -29.29 -12.03 1.79
N GLN A 210 -28.00 -11.93 1.46
CA GLN A 210 -27.33 -12.89 0.58
C GLN A 210 -27.19 -14.27 1.23
N LYS A 211 -26.88 -14.35 2.53
CA LYS A 211 -26.83 -15.62 3.25
C LYS A 211 -28.21 -16.28 3.31
N LYS A 212 -29.27 -15.51 3.55
CA LYS A 212 -30.67 -16.00 3.55
C LYS A 212 -31.08 -16.54 2.17
N SER A 213 -30.76 -15.83 1.08
CA SER A 213 -31.11 -16.27 -0.28
C SER A 213 -30.42 -17.59 -0.66
N LEU A 214 -29.24 -17.85 -0.09
CA LEU A 214 -28.46 -19.08 -0.27
C LEU A 214 -28.77 -20.19 0.75
N GLY A 215 -29.66 -19.94 1.72
CA GLY A 215 -29.96 -20.89 2.81
C GLY A 215 -28.81 -21.13 3.79
N LEU A 216 -27.88 -20.18 3.91
CA LEU A 216 -26.73 -20.24 4.82
C LEU A 216 -27.08 -19.67 6.22
N SER A 217 -26.30 -20.06 7.24
CA SER A 217 -26.39 -19.46 8.58
C SER A 217 -26.10 -17.97 8.53
N ILE A 218 -26.93 -17.18 9.23
CA ILE A 218 -26.84 -15.71 9.31
C ILE A 218 -25.61 -15.28 10.14
N GLU A 219 -25.08 -16.16 10.98
CA GLU A 219 -23.90 -15.87 11.81
C GLU A 219 -22.68 -15.52 10.96
N PHE A 220 -21.99 -14.43 11.30
CA PHE A 220 -20.83 -13.94 10.57
C PHE A 220 -19.55 -14.78 10.78
N ASN A 221 -19.54 -15.63 11.81
CA ASN A 221 -18.45 -16.57 12.07
C ASN A 221 -18.49 -17.83 11.20
N ASN A 222 -19.63 -18.09 10.55
CA ASN A 222 -19.81 -19.23 9.68
C ASN A 222 -19.52 -18.81 8.24
N TYR A 223 -18.31 -19.16 7.79
CA TYR A 223 -17.87 -18.96 6.41
C TYR A 223 -18.30 -20.13 5.53
N PRO A 224 -18.75 -19.87 4.28
CA PRO A 224 -19.05 -20.94 3.35
C PRO A 224 -17.81 -21.80 3.10
N LYS A 225 -17.94 -23.12 3.24
CA LYS A 225 -16.82 -24.07 3.05
C LYS A 225 -16.35 -24.16 1.59
N THR A 226 -17.17 -23.72 0.65
CA THR A 226 -16.86 -23.69 -0.77
C THR A 226 -17.12 -22.28 -1.28
N ILE A 227 -16.14 -21.73 -1.98
CA ILE A 227 -16.29 -20.44 -2.64
C ILE A 227 -17.28 -20.62 -3.79
N HIS A 228 -18.49 -20.05 -3.64
CA HIS A 228 -19.44 -19.96 -4.73
C HIS A 228 -19.21 -18.66 -5.51
N SER A 229 -19.26 -18.73 -6.84
CA SER A 229 -19.23 -17.55 -7.70
C SER A 229 -20.56 -16.79 -7.59
N ILE A 230 -20.67 -15.95 -6.58
CA ILE A 230 -21.84 -15.10 -6.37
C ILE A 230 -21.63 -13.81 -7.16
N GLN A 231 -22.46 -13.60 -8.17
CA GLN A 231 -22.53 -12.32 -8.88
C GLN A 231 -23.58 -11.44 -8.20
N LEU A 232 -23.14 -10.28 -7.72
CA LEU A 232 -24.05 -9.21 -7.30
C LEU A 232 -24.78 -8.69 -8.54
N GLN A 233 -26.09 -8.47 -8.42
CA GLN A 233 -26.84 -7.73 -9.44
C GLN A 233 -26.21 -6.34 -9.63
N SER A 234 -26.19 -5.83 -10.86
CA SER A 234 -25.48 -4.60 -11.24
C SER A 234 -25.85 -3.39 -10.38
N ASP A 235 -27.14 -3.22 -10.07
CA ASP A 235 -27.61 -2.08 -9.26
C ASP A 235 -27.15 -2.20 -7.79
N TYR A 236 -27.09 -3.42 -7.25
CA TYR A 236 -26.58 -3.66 -5.89
C TYR A 236 -25.05 -3.58 -5.81
N TYR A 237 -24.34 -3.98 -6.87
CA TYR A 237 -22.88 -3.87 -6.95
C TYR A 237 -22.42 -2.43 -6.73
N ILE A 238 -23.06 -1.46 -7.40
CA ILE A 238 -22.71 -0.04 -7.28
C ILE A 238 -22.91 0.46 -5.85
N VAL A 239 -24.00 0.07 -5.18
CA VAL A 239 -24.24 0.44 -3.78
C VAL A 239 -23.18 -0.17 -2.86
N VAL A 240 -22.88 -1.45 -3.03
CA VAL A 240 -21.88 -2.16 -2.21
C VAL A 240 -20.48 -1.57 -2.39
N GLU A 241 -20.10 -1.24 -3.63
CA GLU A 241 -18.86 -0.52 -3.92
C GLU A 241 -18.80 0.78 -3.12
N LYS A 242 -19.84 1.62 -3.18
CA LYS A 242 -19.85 2.90 -2.45
C LYS A 242 -19.90 2.71 -0.93
N LEU A 243 -20.58 1.70 -0.41
CA LEU A 243 -20.57 1.39 1.02
C LEU A 243 -19.18 0.96 1.53
N LEU A 244 -18.48 0.10 0.77
CA LEU A 244 -17.11 -0.30 1.11
C LEU A 244 -16.14 0.88 1.01
N SER A 245 -16.23 1.68 -0.05
CA SER A 245 -15.45 2.90 -0.19
C SER A 245 -15.74 3.90 0.93
N LEU A 246 -17.00 4.02 1.37
CA LEU A 246 -17.39 4.89 2.48
C LEU A 246 -16.80 4.41 3.81
N ALA A 247 -16.93 3.12 4.12
CA ALA A 247 -16.34 2.51 5.31
C ALA A 247 -14.81 2.68 5.33
N LEU A 248 -14.16 2.43 4.19
CA LEU A 248 -12.72 2.62 4.04
C LEU A 248 -12.33 4.10 4.24
N SER A 249 -13.06 5.03 3.61
CA SER A 249 -12.81 6.48 3.72
C SER A 249 -12.93 6.98 5.17
N CYS A 250 -13.86 6.41 5.95
CA CYS A 250 -13.97 6.68 7.37
C CYS A 250 -12.74 6.17 8.15
N LEU A 251 -12.25 4.98 7.83
CA LEU A 251 -11.10 4.36 8.49
C LEU A 251 -9.76 4.98 8.07
N THR A 252 -9.67 5.61 6.89
CA THR A 252 -8.48 6.32 6.41
C THR A 252 -8.53 7.83 6.66
N TYR A 253 -9.54 8.30 7.39
CA TYR A 253 -9.70 9.72 7.69
C TYR A 253 -8.49 10.27 8.46
N ASP A 254 -8.14 11.54 8.23
CA ASP A 254 -7.08 12.20 8.99
C ASP A 254 -7.55 12.51 10.43
N PHE A 255 -7.38 11.53 11.31
CA PHE A 255 -7.75 11.65 12.72
C PHE A 255 -6.92 12.69 13.48
N LEU A 256 -5.77 13.12 12.97
CA LEU A 256 -4.87 14.08 13.62
C LEU A 256 -5.07 15.52 13.13
N GLY A 257 -5.66 15.69 11.94
CA GLY A 257 -5.80 16.97 11.27
C GLY A 257 -4.45 17.54 10.83
N THR A 258 -3.51 16.68 10.43
CA THR A 258 -2.20 17.06 9.90
C THR A 258 -2.25 17.47 8.43
N GLY A 259 -3.37 17.21 7.73
CA GLY A 259 -3.56 17.51 6.32
C GLY A 259 -2.74 16.62 5.39
N SER A 260 -2.15 15.55 5.92
CA SER A 260 -1.47 14.49 5.18
C SER A 260 -2.35 13.25 5.22
N THR A 261 -2.67 12.66 4.07
CA THR A 261 -3.22 11.30 4.13
C THR A 261 -2.14 10.36 4.66
N ILE A 262 -2.52 9.23 5.26
CA ILE A 262 -1.60 8.19 5.75
C ILE A 262 -0.67 7.69 4.61
N HIS A 263 -0.98 8.03 3.36
CA HIS A 263 -0.25 7.69 2.14
C HIS A 263 0.71 8.78 1.63
N ASP A 264 0.68 10.02 2.15
CA ASP A 264 1.42 11.18 1.60
C ASP A 264 2.75 11.49 2.29
N VAL A 265 3.22 10.62 3.18
CA VAL A 265 4.53 10.83 3.79
C VAL A 265 5.34 9.55 3.64
N ASP A 266 6.57 9.71 3.14
CA ASP A 266 7.71 8.77 3.20
C ASP A 266 8.10 8.44 4.66
N ILE A 267 7.11 8.23 5.53
CA ILE A 267 7.29 7.67 6.85
C ILE A 267 7.42 6.17 6.60
N SER A 268 8.61 5.67 6.91
CA SER A 268 8.88 4.23 7.04
C SER A 268 7.67 3.49 7.60
N ASP A 269 7.33 2.36 6.97
CA ASP A 269 6.17 1.49 7.28
C ASP A 269 5.98 1.15 8.77
N GLU A 270 6.97 1.42 9.63
CA GLU A 270 6.96 1.20 11.07
C GLU A 270 6.06 2.16 11.87
N HIS A 271 5.63 3.30 11.34
CA HIS A 271 4.87 4.31 12.11
C HIS A 271 3.45 4.61 11.60
N GLN A 272 2.95 3.88 10.61
CA GLN A 272 1.59 4.03 10.10
C GLN A 272 0.54 3.36 11.03
N THR A 273 0.50 3.78 12.30
CA THR A 273 -0.55 3.38 13.23
C THR A 273 -1.76 4.31 13.10
N LEU A 274 -2.95 3.72 13.04
CA LEU A 274 -4.19 4.46 12.96
C LEU A 274 -4.55 5.02 14.35
N GLN A 275 -4.58 6.36 14.46
CA GLN A 275 -4.80 7.07 15.72
C GLN A 275 -6.28 7.49 15.89
N VAL A 276 -7.18 6.51 15.99
CA VAL A 276 -8.60 6.79 16.19
C VAL A 276 -8.90 7.38 17.59
N PRO A 277 -9.93 8.25 17.73
CA PRO A 277 -10.37 8.79 19.02
C PRO A 277 -10.87 7.70 19.98
N LEU A 278 -10.81 7.99 21.28
CA LEU A 278 -11.32 7.09 22.33
C LEU A 278 -12.80 6.72 22.17
N ALA A 279 -13.62 7.60 21.59
CA ALA A 279 -15.03 7.33 21.30
C ALA A 279 -15.24 6.13 20.36
N TRP A 280 -14.22 5.73 19.60
CA TRP A 280 -14.27 4.58 18.70
C TRP A 280 -13.94 3.26 19.40
N HIS A 281 -13.44 3.29 20.64
CA HIS A 281 -12.94 2.13 21.37
C HIS A 281 -13.87 0.91 21.29
N ASP A 282 -15.13 1.09 21.69
CA ASP A 282 -16.10 -0.02 21.78
C ASP A 282 -16.41 -0.63 20.41
N HIS A 283 -16.35 0.18 19.35
CA HIS A 283 -16.57 -0.26 17.98
C HIS A 283 -15.35 -0.94 17.36
N ILE A 284 -14.13 -0.60 17.81
CA ILE A 284 -12.90 -1.32 17.44
C ILE A 284 -12.81 -2.65 18.18
N VAL A 285 -13.23 -2.72 19.45
CA VAL A 285 -13.22 -3.97 20.22
C VAL A 285 -14.27 -4.96 19.71
N ASP A 286 -15.36 -4.45 19.12
CA ASP A 286 -16.40 -5.28 18.54
C ASP A 286 -15.91 -6.09 17.33
N GLY A 287 -15.61 -7.37 17.60
CA GLY A 287 -15.17 -8.35 16.62
C GLY A 287 -16.10 -8.53 15.42
N SER A 288 -17.36 -8.11 15.53
CA SER A 288 -18.36 -8.27 14.47
C SER A 288 -18.05 -7.42 13.23
N TYR A 289 -17.29 -6.32 13.34
CA TYR A 289 -16.84 -5.52 12.18
C TYR A 289 -15.72 -6.23 11.41
N TYR A 290 -14.83 -6.95 12.09
CA TYR A 290 -13.82 -7.78 11.42
C TYR A 290 -14.50 -8.92 10.67
N GLN A 291 -15.43 -9.62 11.35
CA GLN A 291 -16.19 -10.71 10.77
C GLN A 291 -17.05 -10.27 9.57
N LEU A 292 -17.54 -9.02 9.56
CA LEU A 292 -18.24 -8.41 8.43
C LEU A 292 -17.37 -8.43 7.16
N PHE A 293 -16.15 -7.89 7.22
CA PHE A 293 -15.27 -7.83 6.06
C PHE A 293 -14.71 -9.20 5.66
N PHE A 294 -14.43 -10.09 6.62
CA PHE A 294 -14.09 -11.48 6.30
C PHE A 294 -15.27 -12.21 5.63
N SER A 295 -16.49 -12.05 6.15
CA SER A 295 -17.70 -12.62 5.53
C SER A 295 -17.89 -12.10 4.10
N TYR A 296 -17.58 -10.82 3.87
CA TYR A 296 -17.61 -10.24 2.53
C TYR A 296 -16.65 -10.97 1.58
N TYR A 297 -15.39 -11.16 1.98
CA TYR A 297 -14.40 -11.89 1.18
C TYR A 297 -14.92 -13.29 0.81
N PHE A 298 -15.41 -14.08 1.76
CA PHE A 298 -15.82 -15.46 1.45
C PHE A 298 -17.08 -15.56 0.60
N LEU A 299 -18.01 -14.60 0.72
CA LEU A 299 -19.23 -14.58 -0.09
C LEU A 299 -19.02 -13.96 -1.48
N PHE A 300 -18.21 -12.92 -1.60
CA PHE A 300 -18.06 -12.13 -2.83
C PHE A 300 -16.63 -12.16 -3.39
N SER A 301 -15.93 -13.25 -3.11
CA SER A 301 -14.54 -13.57 -3.49
C SER A 301 -14.18 -13.35 -4.97
N ASN A 302 -15.15 -13.43 -5.89
CA ASN A 302 -14.92 -13.23 -7.33
C ASN A 302 -15.20 -11.79 -7.80
N THR A 303 -15.49 -10.87 -6.89
CA THR A 303 -15.78 -9.47 -7.23
C THR A 303 -14.51 -8.63 -7.18
N THR A 304 -14.43 -7.61 -8.03
CA THR A 304 -13.37 -6.59 -8.01
C THR A 304 -13.45 -5.66 -6.79
N LEU A 305 -14.36 -5.93 -5.84
CA LEU A 305 -14.56 -5.16 -4.61
C LEU A 305 -13.87 -5.79 -3.39
N VAL A 306 -13.38 -7.03 -3.54
CA VAL A 306 -12.59 -7.71 -2.50
C VAL A 306 -11.43 -6.85 -1.98
N PRO A 307 -10.66 -6.12 -2.82
CA PRO A 307 -9.59 -5.25 -2.32
C PRO A 307 -10.08 -4.24 -1.30
N LEU A 308 -11.25 -3.62 -1.50
CA LEU A 308 -11.79 -2.62 -0.57
C LEU A 308 -12.14 -3.24 0.79
N ALA A 309 -12.73 -4.44 0.80
CA ALA A 309 -13.04 -5.14 2.04
C ALA A 309 -11.77 -5.52 2.81
N ILE A 310 -10.73 -5.98 2.10
CA ILE A 310 -9.43 -6.28 2.72
C ILE A 310 -8.76 -4.99 3.20
N SER A 311 -8.82 -3.88 2.44
CA SER A 311 -8.30 -2.59 2.89
C SER A 311 -8.96 -2.10 4.18
N CYS A 312 -10.26 -2.33 4.39
CA CYS A 312 -10.92 -2.06 5.67
C CYS A 312 -10.30 -2.90 6.80
N LEU A 313 -10.02 -4.18 6.58
CA LEU A 313 -9.31 -5.03 7.54
C LEU A 313 -7.88 -4.53 7.80
N VAL A 314 -7.17 -4.06 6.76
CA VAL A 314 -5.84 -3.45 6.89
C VAL A 314 -5.90 -2.26 7.84
N GLN A 315 -6.86 -1.36 7.67
CA GLN A 315 -7.01 -0.19 8.56
C GLN A 315 -7.40 -0.58 9.98
N LEU A 316 -8.35 -1.49 10.15
CA LEU A 316 -8.75 -2.00 11.48
C LEU A 316 -7.60 -2.72 12.20
N SER A 317 -6.76 -3.44 11.46
CA SER A 317 -5.54 -4.06 12.00
C SER A 317 -4.43 -3.06 12.31
N SER A 318 -4.52 -1.84 11.76
CA SER A 318 -3.55 -0.76 11.93
C SER A 318 -3.83 0.12 13.15
N VAL A 319 -4.95 -0.08 13.86
CA VAL A 319 -5.30 0.69 15.07
C VAL A 319 -4.18 0.63 16.10
N ARG A 320 -3.79 1.80 16.59
CA ARG A 320 -2.71 1.94 17.57
C ARG A 320 -3.00 1.09 18.79
N ARG A 321 -2.09 0.15 19.07
CA ARG A 321 -2.11 -0.75 20.23
C ARG A 321 -2.51 -0.10 21.56
N SER A 322 -2.06 1.13 21.85
CA SER A 322 -2.32 1.79 23.14
C SER A 322 -3.80 2.11 23.39
N LEU A 323 -4.65 2.00 22.36
CA LEU A 323 -6.10 2.11 22.52
C LEU A 323 -6.70 0.90 23.26
N LEU A 324 -6.08 -0.28 23.13
CA LEU A 324 -6.65 -1.56 23.53
C LEU A 324 -5.92 -2.14 24.75
N ASN A 325 -6.65 -2.77 25.66
CA ASN A 325 -6.07 -3.53 26.77
C ASN A 325 -5.52 -4.91 26.31
N ALA A 326 -4.80 -5.61 27.19
CA ALA A 326 -4.13 -6.86 26.80
C ALA A 326 -5.09 -7.97 26.35
N ASN A 327 -6.27 -8.07 26.96
CA ASN A 327 -7.26 -9.10 26.63
C ASN A 327 -7.97 -8.77 25.31
N GLU A 328 -8.35 -7.50 25.12
CA GLU A 328 -8.94 -7.01 23.86
C GLU A 328 -8.00 -7.23 22.68
N ARG A 329 -6.71 -6.95 22.85
CA ARG A 329 -5.69 -7.23 21.82
C ARG A 329 -5.63 -8.71 21.48
N LEU A 330 -5.60 -9.60 22.46
CA LEU A 330 -5.61 -11.04 22.22
C LEU A 330 -6.88 -11.51 21.50
N ASN A 331 -8.04 -10.98 21.85
CA ASN A 331 -9.30 -11.31 21.19
C ASN A 331 -9.32 -10.88 19.72
N ILE A 332 -8.91 -9.63 19.43
CA ILE A 332 -8.84 -9.11 18.07
C ILE A 332 -7.79 -9.89 17.26
N LEU A 333 -6.62 -10.18 17.85
CA LEU A 333 -5.59 -10.96 17.17
C LEU A 333 -6.08 -12.36 16.81
N ASN A 334 -6.77 -13.06 17.73
CA ASN A 334 -7.40 -14.36 17.43
C ASN A 334 -8.35 -14.27 16.23
N LEU A 335 -9.20 -13.23 16.17
CA LEU A 335 -10.13 -13.03 15.06
C LEU A 335 -9.40 -12.80 13.73
N ILE A 336 -8.41 -11.91 13.71
CA ILE A 336 -7.68 -11.56 12.49
C ILE A 336 -6.83 -12.74 12.01
N THR A 337 -6.05 -13.39 12.88
CA THR A 337 -5.22 -14.54 12.48
C THR A 337 -6.08 -15.71 12.02
N TYR A 338 -7.25 -15.93 12.64
CA TYR A 338 -8.20 -16.94 12.21
C TYR A 338 -8.74 -16.64 10.81
N GLY A 339 -9.18 -15.39 10.56
CA GLY A 339 -9.66 -14.97 9.25
C GLY A 339 -8.59 -15.08 8.15
N ILE A 340 -7.37 -14.61 8.41
CA ILE A 340 -6.24 -14.73 7.47
C ILE A 340 -5.93 -16.20 7.17
N ARG A 341 -5.90 -17.06 8.20
CA ARG A 341 -5.66 -18.50 8.01
C ARG A 341 -6.70 -19.12 7.09
N LEU A 342 -7.98 -18.80 7.29
CA LEU A 342 -9.06 -19.31 6.44
C LEU A 342 -8.95 -18.82 4.99
N ILE A 343 -8.53 -17.56 4.78
CA ILE A 343 -8.26 -17.04 3.43
C ILE A 343 -7.14 -17.84 2.75
N ILE A 344 -6.06 -18.14 3.48
CA ILE A 344 -4.94 -18.95 2.97
C ILE A 344 -5.37 -20.37 2.63
N GLU A 345 -6.23 -20.97 3.46
CA GLU A 345 -6.78 -22.31 3.21
C GLU A 345 -7.74 -22.34 2.00
N GLN A 346 -8.28 -21.20 1.59
CA GLN A 346 -9.17 -21.04 0.45
C GLN A 346 -8.78 -19.83 -0.42
N PRO A 347 -7.65 -19.91 -1.15
CA PRO A 347 -7.08 -18.75 -1.84
C PRO A 347 -7.77 -18.44 -3.17
N GLY A 348 -8.83 -19.18 -3.55
CA GLY A 348 -9.43 -19.14 -4.89
C GLY A 348 -9.79 -17.72 -5.37
N GLY A 349 -10.46 -16.91 -4.54
CA GLY A 349 -10.77 -15.52 -4.90
C GLY A 349 -9.64 -14.53 -4.68
N LEU A 350 -8.69 -14.84 -3.79
CA LEU A 350 -7.51 -14.02 -3.58
C LEU A 350 -6.61 -14.00 -4.81
N LEU A 351 -6.44 -15.17 -5.44
CA LEU A 351 -5.55 -15.33 -6.58
C LEU A 351 -6.13 -14.75 -7.88
N THR A 352 -7.44 -14.52 -7.99
CA THR A 352 -8.03 -14.00 -9.24
C THR A 352 -7.73 -12.54 -9.53
N ASP A 353 -7.34 -11.75 -8.52
CA ASP A 353 -7.09 -10.30 -8.64
C ASP A 353 -5.81 -9.90 -7.90
N GLU A 354 -4.85 -9.32 -8.63
CA GLU A 354 -3.55 -8.90 -8.06
C GLU A 354 -3.73 -7.88 -6.93
N LYS A 355 -4.72 -6.97 -7.04
CA LYS A 355 -4.98 -5.97 -5.99
C LYS A 355 -5.46 -6.62 -4.70
N SER A 356 -6.27 -7.67 -4.80
CA SER A 356 -6.74 -8.44 -3.65
C SER A 356 -5.58 -9.13 -2.94
N LEU A 357 -4.67 -9.76 -3.70
CA LEU A 357 -3.44 -10.35 -3.18
C LEU A 357 -2.56 -9.29 -2.51
N HIS A 358 -2.42 -8.12 -3.13
CA HIS A 358 -1.65 -7.01 -2.60
C HIS A 358 -2.16 -6.54 -1.23
N GLU A 359 -3.45 -6.23 -1.14
CA GLU A 359 -4.09 -5.79 0.12
C GLU A 359 -4.03 -6.87 1.20
N PHE A 360 -4.11 -8.15 0.82
CA PHE A 360 -3.98 -9.26 1.76
C PHE A 360 -2.57 -9.36 2.35
N CYS A 361 -1.54 -9.17 1.53
CA CYS A 361 -0.16 -9.14 2.01
C CYS A 361 0.08 -7.91 2.91
N ARG A 362 -0.53 -6.76 2.58
CA ARG A 362 -0.54 -5.58 3.46
C ARG A 362 -1.18 -5.90 4.82
N LEU A 363 -2.31 -6.61 4.84
CA LEU A 363 -2.97 -7.03 6.08
C LEU A 363 -2.04 -7.89 6.96
N ILE A 364 -1.34 -8.86 6.36
CA ILE A 364 -0.36 -9.70 7.05
C ILE A 364 0.78 -8.83 7.62
N ALA A 365 1.34 -7.91 6.83
CA ALA A 365 2.41 -7.02 7.29
C ALA A 365 1.99 -6.18 8.51
N ARG A 366 0.72 -5.74 8.57
CA ARG A 366 0.18 -4.90 9.65
C ARG A 366 -0.09 -5.64 10.95
N LEU A 367 -0.26 -6.96 10.93
CA LEU A 367 -0.33 -7.75 12.16
C LEU A 367 0.88 -7.47 13.06
N LYS A 368 2.07 -7.39 12.48
CA LYS A 368 3.30 -7.22 13.22
C LYS A 368 3.56 -5.79 13.70
N SER A 369 3.00 -4.75 13.06
CA SER A 369 3.13 -3.38 13.58
C SER A 369 2.39 -3.21 14.91
N ASN A 370 1.34 -4.00 15.17
CA ASN A 370 0.51 -3.86 16.36
C ASN A 370 0.56 -5.04 17.35
N ALA A 371 1.03 -6.22 16.92
CA ALA A 371 1.21 -7.41 17.76
C ALA A 371 2.67 -7.65 18.15
N GLN A 372 2.91 -8.01 19.41
CA GLN A 372 4.20 -8.56 19.85
C GLN A 372 4.21 -10.07 19.72
N LEU A 373 5.41 -10.65 19.56
CA LEU A 373 5.58 -12.10 19.44
C LEU A 373 4.97 -12.86 20.64
N HIS A 374 5.15 -12.37 21.87
CA HIS A 374 4.57 -13.01 23.06
C HIS A 374 3.04 -13.03 23.07
N GLU A 375 2.38 -12.05 22.43
CA GLU A 375 0.92 -12.05 22.29
C GLU A 375 0.50 -13.04 21.21
N LEU A 376 1.23 -13.07 20.09
CA LEU A 376 0.95 -13.98 18.98
C LEU A 376 1.04 -15.44 19.40
N ILE A 377 2.06 -15.81 20.18
CA ILE A 377 2.24 -17.18 20.65
C ILE A 377 1.09 -17.63 21.57
N ARG A 378 0.43 -16.70 22.28
CA ARG A 378 -0.70 -16.98 23.18
C ARG A 378 -2.04 -17.17 22.46
N ILE A 379 -2.07 -17.00 21.13
CA ILE A 379 -3.26 -17.19 20.31
C ILE A 379 -3.50 -18.68 20.09
N ASP A 380 -4.74 -19.14 20.25
CA ASP A 380 -5.10 -20.57 20.20
C ASP A 380 -4.72 -21.22 18.86
N ASN A 381 -4.76 -20.45 17.77
CA ASN A 381 -4.49 -20.93 16.41
C ASN A 381 -3.06 -20.66 15.92
N TYR A 382 -2.15 -20.16 16.77
CA TYR A 382 -0.82 -19.71 16.37
C TYR A 382 -0.02 -20.76 15.58
N PRO A 383 0.08 -22.04 16.02
CA PRO A 383 0.89 -23.02 15.31
C PRO A 383 0.41 -23.26 13.87
N LEU A 384 -0.91 -23.42 13.71
CA LEU A 384 -1.52 -23.69 12.41
C LEU A 384 -1.51 -22.45 11.52
N PHE A 385 -1.75 -21.26 12.09
CA PHE A 385 -1.62 -19.99 11.37
C PHE A 385 -0.20 -19.81 10.81
N THR A 386 0.82 -20.00 11.66
CA THR A 386 2.23 -19.83 11.28
C THR A 386 2.64 -20.83 10.21
N GLU A 387 2.24 -22.10 10.33
CA GLU A 387 2.48 -23.13 9.31
C GLU A 387 1.82 -22.75 7.97
N ARG A 388 0.54 -22.36 7.99
CA ARG A 388 -0.20 -21.98 6.76
C ARG A 388 0.42 -20.76 6.09
N LEU A 389 0.80 -19.75 6.87
CA LEU A 389 1.48 -18.56 6.35
C LEU A 389 2.86 -18.90 5.77
N PHE A 390 3.60 -19.79 6.41
CA PHE A 390 4.86 -20.30 5.87
C PHE A 390 4.66 -20.98 4.52
N ARG A 391 3.72 -21.93 4.43
CA ARG A 391 3.39 -22.62 3.18
C ARG A 391 2.98 -21.66 2.08
N PHE A 392 2.09 -20.71 2.39
CA PHE A 392 1.69 -19.65 1.48
C PHE A 392 2.89 -18.84 0.97
N THR A 393 3.81 -18.47 1.86
CA THR A 393 5.03 -17.71 1.50
C THR A 393 5.91 -18.51 0.54
N ILE A 394 6.18 -19.79 0.83
CA ILE A 394 7.00 -20.65 -0.02
C ILE A 394 6.35 -20.91 -1.38
N ASP A 395 5.05 -21.22 -1.39
CA ASP A 395 4.31 -21.50 -2.63
C ASP A 395 4.34 -20.32 -3.61
N HIS A 396 4.33 -19.08 -3.10
CA HIS A 396 4.44 -17.87 -3.93
C HIS A 396 5.88 -17.48 -4.27
N LEU A 397 6.86 -17.77 -3.41
CA LEU A 397 8.27 -17.63 -3.79
C LEU A 397 8.62 -18.59 -4.95
N LEU A 398 8.09 -19.81 -4.92
CA LEU A 398 8.32 -20.83 -5.94
C LEU A 398 7.38 -20.75 -7.14
N SER A 399 6.35 -19.90 -7.12
CA SER A 399 5.40 -19.80 -8.25
C SER A 399 6.04 -19.28 -9.54
N VAL A 400 7.19 -18.61 -9.43
CA VAL A 400 8.02 -18.13 -10.56
C VAL A 400 8.38 -19.25 -11.54
N HIS A 401 8.46 -20.50 -11.07
CA HIS A 401 8.92 -21.65 -11.87
C HIS A 401 7.84 -22.37 -12.68
N HIS A 402 6.55 -22.15 -12.38
CA HIS A 402 5.50 -23.06 -12.84
C HIS A 402 4.60 -22.50 -13.96
N HIS A 403 4.98 -21.40 -14.63
CA HIS A 403 4.09 -20.68 -15.56
C HIS A 403 2.68 -20.47 -14.96
N ARG A 404 2.61 -20.26 -13.64
CA ARG A 404 1.35 -19.91 -12.99
C ARG A 404 1.07 -18.45 -13.34
N SER A 405 -0.17 -18.13 -13.68
CA SER A 405 -0.63 -16.79 -14.06
C SER A 405 -0.51 -15.71 -12.97
N TYR A 406 0.17 -16.01 -11.85
CA TYR A 406 0.23 -15.17 -10.66
C TYR A 406 1.68 -15.08 -10.15
N HIS A 407 2.33 -13.96 -10.43
CA HIS A 407 3.62 -13.58 -9.86
C HIS A 407 3.38 -12.51 -8.78
N LEU A 408 4.03 -12.65 -7.62
CA LEU A 408 4.07 -11.57 -6.64
C LEU A 408 4.89 -10.43 -7.23
N SER A 409 4.26 -9.27 -7.46
CA SER A 409 5.00 -8.04 -7.69
C SER A 409 5.97 -7.78 -6.53
N PRO A 410 7.15 -7.16 -6.76
CA PRO A 410 8.15 -6.93 -5.72
C PRO A 410 7.59 -6.22 -4.48
N ASN A 411 6.68 -5.27 -4.66
CA ASN A 411 6.00 -4.57 -3.56
C ASN A 411 5.12 -5.51 -2.72
N THR A 412 4.42 -6.45 -3.36
CA THR A 412 3.57 -7.40 -2.64
C THR A 412 4.41 -8.39 -1.84
N LEU A 413 5.53 -8.85 -2.41
CA LEU A 413 6.49 -9.70 -1.71
C LEU A 413 7.10 -8.99 -0.50
N HIS A 414 7.44 -7.70 -0.65
CA HIS A 414 8.00 -6.88 0.42
C HIS A 414 7.12 -6.94 1.67
N TYR A 415 5.79 -6.87 1.55
CA TYR A 415 4.89 -6.96 2.71
C TYR A 415 4.96 -8.30 3.44
N ILE A 416 4.98 -9.42 2.72
CA ILE A 416 5.10 -10.75 3.36
C ILE A 416 6.45 -10.90 4.04
N LEU A 417 7.55 -10.50 3.39
CA LEU A 417 8.89 -10.55 3.97
C LEU A 417 9.02 -9.62 5.19
N SER A 418 8.38 -8.45 5.14
CA SER A 418 8.35 -7.48 6.23
C SER A 418 7.75 -8.11 7.49
N TYR A 419 6.67 -8.89 7.37
CA TYR A 419 6.11 -9.63 8.50
C TYR A 419 7.13 -10.58 9.14
N TRP A 420 7.75 -11.45 8.33
CA TRP A 420 8.70 -12.45 8.83
C TRP A 420 9.97 -11.84 9.42
N SER A 421 10.53 -10.83 8.76
CA SER A 421 11.71 -10.13 9.26
C SER A 421 11.41 -9.41 10.57
N LYS A 422 10.31 -8.65 10.64
CA LYS A 422 9.96 -7.90 11.85
C LYS A 422 9.59 -8.85 13.01
N ILE A 423 8.90 -9.96 12.78
CA ILE A 423 8.58 -10.92 13.85
C ILE A 423 9.83 -11.64 14.36
N CYS A 424 10.78 -11.95 13.46
CA CYS A 424 12.09 -12.49 13.80
C CYS A 424 12.92 -11.49 14.61
N ALA A 425 12.93 -10.21 14.23
CA ALA A 425 13.64 -9.15 14.93
C ALA A 425 13.24 -9.00 16.40
N TYR A 426 12.01 -9.38 16.80
CA TYR A 426 11.63 -9.39 18.22
C TYR A 426 12.50 -10.31 19.08
N LEU A 427 13.07 -11.36 18.50
CA LEU A 427 13.97 -12.26 19.22
C LEU A 427 15.27 -11.56 19.66
N SER A 428 15.62 -10.40 19.09
CA SER A 428 16.74 -9.59 19.59
C SER A 428 16.45 -8.90 20.94
N HIS A 429 15.17 -8.62 21.22
CA HIS A 429 14.75 -7.89 22.42
C HIS A 429 14.28 -8.79 23.57
N VAL A 430 14.17 -10.10 23.33
CA VAL A 430 13.53 -11.10 24.21
C VAL A 430 14.51 -11.76 25.19
N SER A 431 15.75 -11.26 25.34
CA SER A 431 16.80 -11.78 26.24
C SER A 431 16.45 -11.86 27.74
N LYS A 432 15.20 -11.63 28.15
CA LYS A 432 14.71 -11.66 29.54
C LYS A 432 13.51 -12.58 29.80
N LEU A 433 13.03 -13.35 28.82
CA LEU A 433 11.90 -14.28 29.02
C LEU A 433 12.32 -15.67 29.53
N SER A 434 13.62 -15.90 29.76
CA SER A 434 14.15 -17.19 30.25
C SER A 434 14.03 -17.42 31.76
N ASP A 435 13.55 -16.44 32.53
CA ASP A 435 13.49 -16.55 34.00
C ASP A 435 12.09 -16.90 34.54
N SER A 436 11.10 -17.11 33.66
CA SER A 436 9.79 -17.66 34.04
C SER A 436 9.60 -19.02 33.36
N ASP A 437 9.33 -20.05 34.16
CA ASP A 437 9.26 -21.49 33.88
C ASP A 437 8.41 -21.99 32.67
N ASP A 438 7.93 -21.12 31.78
CA ASP A 438 7.26 -21.50 30.53
C ASP A 438 8.26 -21.70 29.38
N SER A 439 9.22 -22.60 29.57
CA SER A 439 10.17 -23.08 28.55
C SER A 439 9.52 -23.88 27.40
N SER A 440 8.19 -23.84 27.26
CA SER A 440 7.41 -24.72 26.40
C SER A 440 6.63 -24.02 25.28
N THR A 441 6.66 -22.68 25.18
CA THR A 441 5.93 -21.98 24.13
C THR A 441 6.76 -21.87 22.85
N LEU A 442 6.66 -22.90 22.02
CA LEU A 442 7.42 -23.09 20.79
C LEU A 442 7.01 -22.03 19.74
N HIS A 443 7.87 -21.03 19.53
CA HIS A 443 7.57 -19.92 18.62
C HIS A 443 7.62 -20.31 17.13
N LEU A 444 8.12 -21.51 16.77
CA LEU A 444 8.18 -22.06 15.40
C LEU A 444 9.05 -21.31 14.38
N LEU A 445 9.48 -20.08 14.70
CA LEU A 445 10.30 -19.26 13.80
C LEU A 445 11.61 -19.94 13.40
N ASP A 446 12.25 -20.66 14.33
CA ASP A 446 13.50 -21.42 14.09
C ASP A 446 13.36 -22.49 13.01
N ILE A 447 12.14 -23.01 12.82
CA ILE A 447 11.87 -24.04 11.83
C ILE A 447 11.60 -23.39 10.47
N TYR A 448 10.77 -22.35 10.44
CA TYR A 448 10.22 -21.81 9.19
C TYR A 448 11.05 -20.67 8.60
N VAL A 449 11.56 -19.73 9.40
CA VAL A 449 12.29 -18.54 8.90
C VAL A 449 13.54 -18.91 8.12
N PRO A 450 14.41 -19.85 8.58
CA PRO A 450 15.59 -20.24 7.80
C PRO A 450 15.22 -20.86 6.44
N GLN A 451 14.12 -21.62 6.37
CA GLN A 451 13.64 -22.18 5.12
C GLN A 451 13.16 -21.10 4.15
N ILE A 452 12.47 -20.05 4.64
CA ILE A 452 12.07 -18.91 3.80
C ILE A 452 13.29 -18.24 3.17
N VAL A 453 14.37 -18.04 3.94
CA VAL A 453 15.63 -17.49 3.41
C VAL A 453 16.19 -18.38 2.31
N CYS A 454 16.25 -19.71 2.53
CA CYS A 454 16.73 -20.66 1.53
C CYS A 454 15.93 -20.57 0.23
N TYR A 455 14.59 -20.64 0.33
CA TYR A 455 13.70 -20.61 -0.83
C TYR A 455 13.70 -19.26 -1.55
N TYR A 456 13.83 -18.14 -0.82
CA TYR A 456 13.95 -16.82 -1.42
C TYR A 456 15.21 -16.71 -2.29
N VAL A 457 16.37 -17.07 -1.72
CA VAL A 457 17.65 -17.01 -2.44
C VAL A 457 17.62 -17.94 -3.66
N GLN A 458 17.11 -19.17 -3.48
CA GLN A 458 16.98 -20.14 -4.56
C GLN A 458 16.08 -19.62 -5.69
N SER A 459 14.84 -19.22 -5.37
CA SER A 459 13.86 -18.70 -6.33
C SER A 459 14.43 -17.53 -7.15
N ARG A 460 15.13 -16.60 -6.49
CA ARG A 460 15.73 -15.45 -7.16
C ARG A 460 16.91 -15.83 -8.04
N LEU A 461 17.82 -16.69 -7.56
CA LEU A 461 18.94 -17.20 -8.36
C LEU A 461 18.45 -17.93 -9.62
N ASP A 462 17.38 -18.69 -9.51
CA ASP A 462 16.80 -19.41 -10.64
C ASP A 462 16.08 -18.45 -11.61
N ALA A 463 15.38 -17.44 -11.09
CA ALA A 463 14.73 -16.42 -11.91
C ALA A 463 15.75 -15.61 -12.73
N MET A 464 16.96 -15.37 -12.22
CA MET A 464 18.04 -14.69 -12.96
C MET A 464 18.45 -15.42 -14.26
N ASN A 465 18.11 -16.71 -14.41
CA ASN A 465 18.39 -17.46 -15.64
C ASN A 465 17.41 -17.15 -16.77
N ASN A 466 16.14 -16.89 -16.45
CA ASN A 466 15.04 -17.00 -17.43
C ASN A 466 14.08 -15.79 -17.43
N ASP A 467 14.15 -14.89 -16.45
CA ASP A 467 13.21 -13.78 -16.28
C ASP A 467 13.91 -12.42 -16.48
N ASP A 468 14.00 -11.99 -17.74
CA ASP A 468 14.55 -10.69 -18.12
C ASP A 468 13.76 -9.52 -17.51
N ALA A 469 12.45 -9.66 -17.39
CA ALA A 469 11.58 -8.60 -16.87
C ALA A 469 11.87 -8.36 -15.38
N LEU A 470 11.95 -9.43 -14.58
CA LEU A 470 12.32 -9.33 -13.17
C LEU A 470 13.75 -8.81 -13.01
N TYR A 471 14.68 -9.23 -13.88
CA TYR A 471 16.06 -8.73 -13.84
C TYR A 471 16.13 -7.21 -14.04
N ILE A 472 15.44 -6.69 -15.05
CA ILE A 472 15.34 -5.24 -15.31
C ILE A 472 14.64 -4.53 -14.14
N GLU A 473 13.53 -5.10 -13.64
CA GLU A 473 12.78 -4.51 -12.53
C GLU A 473 13.62 -4.36 -11.26
N LEU A 474 14.45 -5.36 -10.93
CA LEU A 474 15.27 -5.38 -9.72
C LEU A 474 16.53 -4.50 -9.81
N PHE A 475 17.16 -4.41 -10.98
CA PHE A 475 18.48 -3.78 -11.12
C PHE A 475 18.49 -2.46 -11.89
N ASP A 476 17.52 -2.22 -12.78
CA ASP A 476 17.54 -1.06 -13.70
C ASP A 476 16.53 0.03 -13.33
N ASN A 477 15.45 -0.34 -12.63
CA ASN A 477 14.44 0.62 -12.19
C ASN A 477 14.83 1.27 -10.86
N ASP A 478 14.45 0.64 -9.74
CA ASP A 478 14.64 1.17 -8.40
C ASP A 478 15.20 0.06 -7.49
N GLN A 479 16.51 0.12 -7.26
CA GLN A 479 17.22 -0.84 -6.41
C GLN A 479 16.80 -0.76 -4.93
N THR A 480 16.04 0.27 -4.52
CA THR A 480 15.62 0.42 -3.12
C THR A 480 14.75 -0.75 -2.66
N VAL A 481 13.84 -1.24 -3.50
CA VAL A 481 12.96 -2.37 -3.15
C VAL A 481 13.77 -3.65 -2.94
N LEU A 482 14.73 -3.92 -3.84
CA LEU A 482 15.63 -5.06 -3.70
C LEU A 482 16.47 -4.94 -2.43
N GLN A 483 17.05 -3.77 -2.18
CA GLN A 483 17.86 -3.53 -1.00
C GLN A 483 17.05 -3.73 0.30
N GLN A 484 15.84 -3.17 0.38
CA GLN A 484 14.96 -3.37 1.54
C GLN A 484 14.59 -4.84 1.74
N GLN A 485 14.31 -5.58 0.66
CA GLN A 485 14.05 -7.02 0.75
C GLN A 485 15.29 -7.78 1.24
N LEU A 486 16.49 -7.45 0.74
CA LEU A 486 17.73 -8.08 1.17
C LEU A 486 18.10 -7.73 2.62
N GLU A 487 17.79 -6.52 3.08
CA GLU A 487 17.89 -6.14 4.49
C GLU A 487 16.96 -7.02 5.36
N MET A 488 15.72 -7.24 4.94
CA MET A 488 14.81 -8.17 5.63
C MET A 488 15.33 -9.60 5.67
N ILE A 489 15.84 -10.11 4.54
CA ILE A 489 16.43 -11.44 4.44
C ILE A 489 17.69 -11.56 5.29
N SER A 490 18.49 -10.50 5.38
CA SER A 490 19.71 -10.48 6.19
C SER A 490 19.40 -10.61 7.69
N ILE A 491 18.33 -9.97 8.17
CA ILE A 491 17.83 -10.13 9.55
C ILE A 491 17.41 -11.59 9.78
N MET A 492 16.58 -12.14 8.90
CA MET A 492 16.09 -13.51 8.97
C MET A 492 17.22 -14.55 8.91
N SER A 493 18.30 -14.24 8.17
CA SER A 493 19.47 -15.11 8.02
C SER A 493 20.21 -15.38 9.32
N ARG A 494 20.06 -14.49 10.32
CA ARG A 494 20.76 -14.60 11.61
C ARG A 494 20.13 -15.62 12.55
N LEU A 495 18.95 -16.15 12.23
CA LEU A 495 18.26 -17.11 13.09
C LEU A 495 18.92 -18.50 13.07
N ASP A 496 19.35 -19.00 11.90
CA ASP A 496 20.17 -20.22 11.78
C ASP A 496 21.37 -19.93 10.87
N TYR A 497 22.29 -19.10 11.40
CA TYR A 497 23.33 -18.51 10.58
C TYR A 497 24.31 -19.55 10.00
N SER A 498 24.63 -20.59 10.77
CA SER A 498 25.51 -21.68 10.33
C SER A 498 24.97 -22.37 9.07
N LYS A 499 23.70 -22.79 9.10
CA LYS A 499 23.06 -23.48 7.98
C LYS A 499 22.92 -22.58 6.76
N ILE A 500 22.56 -21.32 6.98
CA ILE A 500 22.37 -20.36 5.89
C ILE A 500 23.71 -19.98 5.26
N CYS A 501 24.75 -19.75 6.05
CA CYS A 501 26.10 -19.51 5.52
C CYS A 501 26.59 -20.71 4.68
N ALA A 502 26.43 -21.94 5.17
CA ALA A 502 26.80 -23.13 4.41
C ALA A 502 26.05 -23.23 3.06
N LEU A 503 24.77 -22.88 3.02
CA LEU A 503 23.98 -22.82 1.78
C LEU A 503 24.51 -21.75 0.82
N LEU A 504 24.79 -20.54 1.32
CA LEU A 504 25.31 -19.44 0.51
C LEU A 504 26.69 -19.78 -0.08
N CYS A 505 27.56 -20.42 0.70
CA CYS A 505 28.84 -20.95 0.22
C CYS A 505 28.64 -21.96 -0.91
N ASN A 506 27.71 -22.92 -0.77
CA ASN A 506 27.44 -23.90 -1.83
C ASN A 506 26.94 -23.25 -3.13
N TYR A 507 26.00 -22.31 -3.03
CA TYR A 507 25.54 -21.57 -4.22
C TYR A 507 26.66 -20.78 -4.87
N PHE A 508 27.51 -20.12 -4.07
CA PHE A 508 28.65 -19.40 -4.58
C PHE A 508 29.61 -20.32 -5.32
N ASP A 509 30.02 -21.42 -4.68
CA ASP A 509 31.01 -22.36 -5.22
C ASP A 509 30.49 -23.03 -6.51
N ASP A 510 29.20 -23.30 -6.61
CA ASP A 510 28.59 -23.85 -7.82
C ASP A 510 28.49 -22.84 -8.96
N ILE A 511 28.15 -21.58 -8.69
CA ILE A 511 28.15 -20.51 -9.70
C ILE A 511 29.59 -20.21 -10.13
N ALA A 512 30.56 -20.22 -9.22
CA ALA A 512 31.98 -20.02 -9.50
C ALA A 512 32.54 -21.09 -10.45
N LYS A 513 32.23 -22.36 -10.22
CA LYS A 513 32.61 -23.45 -11.14
C LYS A 513 32.04 -23.23 -12.55
N GLN A 514 30.78 -22.82 -12.65
CA GLN A 514 30.14 -22.55 -13.95
C GLN A 514 30.78 -21.35 -14.66
N TYR A 515 31.09 -20.29 -13.91
CA TYR A 515 31.72 -19.07 -14.43
C TYR A 515 33.15 -19.29 -14.91
N GLN A 516 33.91 -20.18 -14.24
CA GLN A 516 35.24 -20.57 -14.68
C GLN A 516 35.23 -21.40 -15.98
N GLN A 517 34.17 -22.20 -16.20
CA GLN A 517 34.04 -23.09 -17.35
C GLN A 517 33.49 -22.40 -18.59
N ILE A 518 32.57 -21.44 -18.45
CA ILE A 518 31.87 -20.79 -19.55
C ILE A 518 32.38 -19.35 -19.71
N THR A 519 33.12 -19.09 -20.78
CA THR A 519 33.63 -17.75 -21.09
C THR A 519 32.47 -16.88 -21.62
N ASN A 520 32.03 -15.88 -20.82
CA ASN A 520 30.95 -14.91 -21.11
C ASN A 520 29.54 -15.51 -21.19
N SER A 521 28.94 -15.83 -20.04
CA SER A 521 27.49 -16.02 -19.93
C SER A 521 26.87 -14.92 -19.09
N GLU A 522 26.11 -14.03 -19.73
CA GLU A 522 25.38 -12.96 -19.05
C GLU A 522 24.54 -13.51 -17.89
N THR A 523 23.85 -14.64 -18.09
CA THR A 523 23.04 -15.31 -17.05
C THR A 523 23.81 -15.70 -15.79
N ILE A 524 25.07 -16.12 -15.93
CA ILE A 524 25.92 -16.48 -14.78
C ILE A 524 26.35 -15.21 -14.04
N GLU A 525 26.64 -14.13 -14.78
CA GLU A 525 26.96 -12.83 -14.18
C GLU A 525 25.75 -12.22 -13.46
N ARG A 526 24.53 -12.39 -13.98
CA ARG A 526 23.29 -11.99 -13.30
C ARG A 526 23.13 -12.70 -11.95
N ARG A 527 23.37 -14.02 -11.94
CA ARG A 527 23.34 -14.84 -10.71
C ARG A 527 24.39 -14.42 -9.71
N PHE A 528 25.62 -14.16 -10.16
CA PHE A 528 26.67 -13.64 -9.30
C PHE A 528 26.32 -12.26 -8.74
N THR A 529 25.86 -11.34 -9.58
CA THR A 529 25.45 -10.00 -9.17
C THR A 529 24.45 -10.07 -8.02
N PHE A 530 23.36 -10.83 -8.18
CA PHE A 530 22.37 -11.04 -7.13
C PHE A 530 22.97 -11.67 -5.86
N LEU A 531 23.76 -12.74 -6.00
CA LEU A 531 24.36 -13.42 -4.84
C LEU A 531 25.30 -12.50 -4.06
N ILE A 532 26.12 -11.69 -4.74
CA ILE A 532 27.04 -10.75 -4.08
C ILE A 532 26.26 -9.70 -3.28
N TYR A 533 25.14 -9.17 -3.81
CA TYR A 533 24.27 -8.29 -3.03
C TYR A 533 23.70 -9.00 -1.78
N VAL A 534 23.26 -10.26 -1.90
CA VAL A 534 22.83 -11.06 -0.75
C VAL A 534 23.94 -11.17 0.30
N LEU A 535 25.15 -11.56 -0.12
CA LEU A 535 26.31 -11.68 0.78
C LEU A 535 26.64 -10.35 1.47
N GLY A 536 26.58 -9.24 0.73
CA GLY A 536 26.81 -7.90 1.26
C GLY A 536 25.83 -7.56 2.38
N CYS A 537 24.53 -7.74 2.14
CA CYS A 537 23.50 -7.50 3.16
C CYS A 537 23.63 -8.43 4.37
N VAL A 538 23.91 -9.72 4.16
CA VAL A 538 24.12 -10.69 5.23
C VAL A 538 25.26 -10.26 6.14
N ILE A 539 26.43 -9.92 5.59
CA ILE A 539 27.57 -9.36 6.36
C ILE A 539 27.17 -8.06 7.04
N GLY A 540 26.47 -7.19 6.32
CA GLY A 540 25.97 -5.92 6.83
C GLY A 540 25.08 -6.03 8.07
N ALA A 541 24.44 -7.18 8.29
CA ALA A 541 23.56 -7.48 9.43
C ALA A 541 24.28 -8.06 10.67
N ARG A 542 25.62 -8.06 10.71
CA ARG A 542 26.43 -8.61 11.81
C ARG A 542 26.06 -8.12 13.22
N GLY A 543 25.62 -6.86 13.33
CA GLY A 543 25.23 -6.25 14.60
C GLY A 543 23.93 -6.81 15.21
N ILE A 544 23.21 -7.67 14.49
CA ILE A 544 21.92 -8.21 14.93
C ILE A 544 22.13 -9.54 15.64
N ILE A 545 21.85 -9.56 16.94
CA ILE A 545 21.92 -10.76 17.78
C ILE A 545 20.49 -11.17 18.11
N LEU A 546 20.09 -12.37 17.69
CA LEU A 546 18.79 -12.97 17.99
C LEU A 546 18.97 -13.96 19.13
N SER A 547 18.05 -14.01 20.10
CA SER A 547 18.19 -14.88 21.27
C SER A 547 17.98 -16.37 20.97
N SER A 548 17.32 -16.71 19.86
CA SER A 548 17.09 -18.11 19.49
C SER A 548 18.18 -18.62 18.55
N LEU A 549 18.63 -19.86 18.77
CA LEU A 549 19.70 -20.53 18.00
C LEU A 549 20.99 -19.70 17.88
N SER A 550 21.21 -18.77 18.82
CA SER A 550 22.29 -17.80 18.76
C SER A 550 23.66 -18.47 18.84
N ILE A 551 24.49 -18.26 17.83
CA ILE A 551 25.87 -18.72 17.80
C ILE A 551 26.76 -17.60 18.37
N SER A 552 27.89 -17.96 18.99
CA SER A 552 28.81 -16.99 19.57
C SER A 552 29.24 -15.93 18.54
N SER A 553 29.50 -14.71 19.01
CA SER A 553 30.02 -13.62 18.17
C SER A 553 31.28 -14.03 17.40
N GLU A 554 32.11 -14.87 18.01
CA GLU A 554 33.34 -15.38 17.42
C GLU A 554 33.10 -16.34 16.26
N ASP A 555 32.09 -17.22 16.37
CA ASP A 555 31.72 -18.15 15.31
C ASP A 555 31.05 -17.43 14.13
N GLN A 556 30.25 -16.39 14.41
CA GLN A 556 29.69 -15.54 13.35
C GLN A 556 30.78 -14.92 12.49
N ASP A 557 31.87 -14.43 13.10
CA ASP A 557 33.01 -13.86 12.38
C ASP A 557 33.74 -14.90 11.50
N LEU A 558 33.77 -16.16 11.92
CA LEU A 558 34.34 -17.24 11.11
C LEU A 558 33.46 -17.52 9.88
N PHE A 559 32.15 -17.59 10.05
CA PHE A 559 31.21 -17.74 8.94
C PHE A 559 31.24 -16.54 7.99
N ASP A 560 31.31 -15.32 8.51
CA ASP A 560 31.48 -14.12 7.69
C ASP A 560 32.81 -14.17 6.90
N GLY A 561 33.87 -14.70 7.50
CA GLY A 561 35.17 -14.92 6.83
C GLY A 561 35.09 -15.86 5.63
N GLU A 562 34.32 -16.95 5.72
CA GLU A 562 34.09 -17.89 4.62
C GLU A 562 33.34 -17.24 3.44
N LEU A 563 32.44 -16.30 3.71
CA LEU A 563 31.75 -15.55 2.66
C LEU A 563 32.68 -14.50 2.03
N VAL A 564 33.46 -13.78 2.84
CA VAL A 564 34.37 -12.73 2.37
C VAL A 564 35.47 -13.30 1.48
N ILE A 565 36.08 -14.42 1.86
CA ILE A 565 37.18 -14.99 1.08
C ILE A 565 36.74 -15.38 -0.34
N ARG A 566 35.51 -15.89 -0.48
CA ARG A 566 34.91 -16.23 -1.77
C ARG A 566 34.77 -15.01 -2.66
N VAL A 567 34.27 -13.90 -2.12
CA VAL A 567 34.16 -12.63 -2.88
C VAL A 567 35.54 -12.08 -3.26
N LEU A 568 36.54 -12.17 -2.37
CA LEU A 568 37.92 -11.78 -2.68
C LEU A 568 38.52 -12.62 -3.82
N GLN A 569 38.33 -13.94 -3.79
CA GLN A 569 38.79 -14.86 -4.84
C GLN A 569 38.12 -14.55 -6.18
N LEU A 570 36.82 -14.25 -6.20
CA LEU A 570 36.11 -13.81 -7.40
C LEU A 570 36.69 -12.49 -7.92
N MET A 571 37.00 -11.52 -7.05
CA MET A 571 37.62 -10.26 -7.44
C MET A 571 38.99 -10.49 -8.10
N THR A 572 39.83 -11.35 -7.52
CA THR A 572 41.12 -11.72 -8.13
C THR A 572 40.93 -12.37 -9.49
N TYR A 573 39.94 -13.24 -9.64
CA TYR A 573 39.61 -13.88 -10.90
C TYR A 573 39.14 -12.87 -11.96
N ILE A 574 38.23 -11.94 -11.61
CA ILE A 574 37.79 -10.85 -12.48
C ILE A 574 38.99 -10.00 -12.88
N GLN A 575 39.84 -9.60 -11.92
CA GLN A 575 41.03 -8.80 -12.18
C GLN A 575 42.03 -9.52 -13.10
N GLN A 576 42.25 -10.82 -12.96
CA GLN A 576 43.09 -11.61 -13.86
C GLN A 576 42.52 -11.65 -15.28
N LYS A 577 41.18 -11.79 -15.42
CA LYS A 577 40.48 -11.72 -16.71
C LYS A 577 40.62 -10.34 -17.38
N THR A 578 40.71 -9.27 -16.58
CA THR A 578 40.89 -7.87 -17.06
C THR A 578 42.36 -7.51 -17.32
N SER A 579 43.29 -8.04 -16.51
CA SER A 579 44.72 -7.65 -16.50
C SER A 579 45.62 -8.53 -17.38
N GLY A 580 45.17 -9.73 -17.78
CA GLY A 580 46.02 -10.73 -18.44
C GLY A 580 45.75 -10.89 -19.95
N GLU A 581 46.71 -10.45 -20.78
CA GLU A 581 47.43 -11.18 -21.85
C GLU A 581 46.67 -11.97 -22.96
N ASN A 582 45.38 -12.25 -22.83
CA ASN A 582 44.57 -12.91 -23.86
C ASN A 582 44.07 -11.94 -24.95
N ASN A 583 44.12 -10.63 -24.70
CA ASN A 583 43.72 -9.62 -25.68
C ASN A 583 44.74 -9.38 -26.80
N GLN A 584 46.00 -9.78 -26.67
CA GLN A 584 46.96 -9.63 -27.77
C GLN A 584 46.70 -10.60 -28.93
N LYS A 585 46.03 -11.74 -28.70
CA LYS A 585 45.62 -12.64 -29.79
C LYS A 585 44.29 -12.23 -30.43
N SER A 586 43.37 -11.60 -29.70
CA SER A 586 42.09 -11.11 -30.26
C SER A 586 42.22 -9.77 -30.97
N ILE A 587 43.07 -8.85 -30.49
CA ILE A 587 43.35 -7.57 -31.15
C ILE A 587 44.08 -7.80 -32.48
N ASN A 588 44.99 -8.78 -32.56
CA ASN A 588 45.68 -9.11 -33.82
C ASN A 588 44.77 -9.82 -34.86
N ALA A 589 43.63 -10.38 -34.45
CA ALA A 589 42.62 -10.92 -35.36
C ALA A 589 41.64 -9.83 -35.85
N ALA A 590 41.30 -8.85 -35.01
CA ALA A 590 40.36 -7.77 -35.32
C ALA A 590 40.92 -6.68 -36.24
N ILE A 591 42.25 -6.56 -36.39
CA ILE A 591 42.88 -5.56 -37.27
C ILE A 591 42.72 -5.89 -38.77
N THR A 592 42.26 -7.10 -39.14
CA THR A 592 42.20 -7.51 -40.57
C THR A 592 40.81 -7.40 -41.22
N THR A 593 39.76 -6.99 -40.49
CA THR A 593 38.42 -6.82 -41.08
C THR A 593 37.77 -5.52 -40.59
N THR A 594 37.94 -4.50 -41.41
CA THR A 594 37.34 -3.17 -41.32
C THR A 594 35.83 -3.19 -41.55
N THR A 595 35.05 -3.00 -40.49
CA THR A 595 33.81 -2.19 -40.47
C THR A 595 33.55 -1.75 -39.03
N ILE A 596 34.04 -0.55 -38.68
CA ILE A 596 33.87 0.09 -37.38
C ILE A 596 32.55 0.88 -37.43
N THR A 597 31.46 0.32 -36.92
CA THR A 597 30.27 1.07 -36.47
C THR A 597 29.41 0.33 -35.43
N ASP A 598 29.92 -0.69 -34.73
CA ASP A 598 29.23 -1.25 -33.56
C ASP A 598 30.08 -1.04 -32.31
N LYS A 599 29.45 -0.42 -31.32
CA LYS A 599 30.04 -0.05 -30.03
C LYS A 599 30.76 -1.25 -29.42
N ILE A 600 32.07 -1.11 -29.23
CA ILE A 600 32.90 -2.00 -28.45
C ILE A 600 32.46 -1.90 -26.98
N SER A 601 31.52 -2.73 -26.55
CA SER A 601 31.30 -3.04 -25.14
C SER A 601 32.31 -4.10 -24.71
N SER A 602 33.59 -3.74 -24.63
CA SER A 602 34.68 -4.68 -24.28
C SER A 602 35.08 -4.60 -22.80
N THR A 603 34.12 -4.62 -21.89
CA THR A 603 34.41 -5.03 -20.50
C THR A 603 34.21 -6.55 -20.43
N PRO A 604 35.18 -7.33 -19.93
CA PRO A 604 35.07 -8.80 -19.87
C PRO A 604 34.07 -9.32 -18.82
N TYR A 605 33.26 -8.43 -18.26
CA TYR A 605 32.30 -8.64 -17.18
C TYR A 605 31.32 -7.46 -17.13
N SER A 606 30.13 -7.70 -16.56
CA SER A 606 29.06 -6.71 -16.39
C SER A 606 29.40 -5.65 -15.34
N GLU A 607 29.14 -4.38 -15.66
CA GLU A 607 29.20 -3.23 -14.74
C GLU A 607 28.39 -3.46 -13.46
N ARG A 608 27.29 -4.22 -13.56
CA ARG A 608 26.44 -4.55 -12.40
C ARG A 608 27.15 -5.47 -11.40
N LEU A 609 28.03 -6.35 -11.86
CA LEU A 609 28.82 -7.20 -10.99
C LEU A 609 29.85 -6.37 -10.19
N GLU A 610 30.43 -5.33 -10.80
CA GLU A 610 31.30 -4.39 -10.09
C GLU A 610 30.54 -3.63 -9.01
N LEU A 611 29.37 -3.09 -9.35
CA LEU A 611 28.52 -2.38 -8.38
C LEU A 611 28.13 -3.26 -7.20
N ALA A 612 27.80 -4.54 -7.44
CA ALA A 612 27.54 -5.50 -6.38
C ALA A 612 28.76 -5.73 -5.48
N VAL A 613 29.96 -5.88 -6.06
CA VAL A 613 31.22 -6.03 -5.30
C VAL A 613 31.55 -4.78 -4.50
N LEU A 614 31.32 -3.59 -5.06
CA LEU A 614 31.50 -2.32 -4.34
C LEU A 614 30.54 -2.21 -3.15
N PHE A 615 29.25 -2.52 -3.37
CA PHE A 615 28.26 -2.58 -2.29
C PHE A 615 28.69 -3.58 -1.20
N PHE A 616 29.15 -4.76 -1.58
CA PHE A 616 29.66 -5.75 -0.64
C PHE A 616 30.80 -5.19 0.23
N PHE A 617 31.77 -4.52 -0.37
CA PHE A 617 32.89 -3.93 0.38
C PHE A 617 32.47 -2.75 1.26
N GLU A 618 31.44 -2.00 0.88
CA GLU A 618 30.85 -0.98 1.74
C GLU A 618 30.28 -1.61 3.02
N GLN A 619 29.52 -2.70 2.89
CA GLN A 619 28.97 -3.45 4.03
C GLN A 619 30.06 -4.08 4.89
N PHE A 620 31.06 -4.70 4.26
CA PHE A 620 32.22 -5.27 4.95
C PHE A 620 33.01 -4.21 5.71
N ARG A 621 33.29 -3.06 5.07
CA ARG A 621 33.99 -1.93 5.70
C ARG A 621 33.24 -1.45 6.93
N ARG A 622 31.92 -1.29 6.82
CA ARG A 622 31.07 -0.81 7.93
C ARG A 622 31.17 -1.70 9.17
N GLN A 623 31.31 -3.02 8.99
CA GLN A 623 31.32 -3.97 10.11
C GLN A 623 32.73 -4.34 10.60
N TYR A 624 33.71 -4.41 9.72
CA TYR A 624 35.02 -5.03 10.01
C TYR A 624 36.22 -4.10 9.88
N ILE A 625 36.09 -2.91 9.28
CA ILE A 625 37.21 -1.98 9.08
C ILE A 625 37.03 -0.74 9.99
N GLY A 626 37.85 -0.63 11.04
CA GLY A 626 37.82 0.47 12.02
C GLY A 626 38.58 0.11 13.30
N ASP A 627 38.43 0.91 14.37
CA ASP A 627 39.21 0.81 15.62
C ASP A 627 39.08 -0.54 16.36
N TYR A 628 38.05 -1.34 16.06
CA TYR A 628 37.81 -2.67 16.62
C TYR A 628 38.18 -3.84 15.68
N GLY A 629 38.70 -3.57 14.47
CA GLY A 629 38.86 -4.61 13.42
C GLY A 629 39.93 -5.67 13.73
N ARG A 630 41.06 -5.31 14.33
CA ARG A 630 42.23 -6.23 14.44
C ARG A 630 42.05 -7.43 15.38
N SER A 631 41.01 -7.45 16.21
CA SER A 631 40.71 -8.57 17.14
C SER A 631 39.68 -9.57 16.61
N ASN A 632 39.06 -9.33 15.45
CA ASN A 632 37.98 -10.19 14.95
C ASN A 632 38.54 -11.47 14.31
N LYS A 633 37.94 -12.63 14.64
CA LYS A 633 38.38 -13.94 14.14
C LYS A 633 38.24 -14.09 12.62
N ILE A 634 37.49 -13.21 11.98
CA ILE A 634 37.37 -13.12 10.52
C ILE A 634 38.73 -13.07 9.83
N TYR A 635 39.70 -12.33 10.38
CA TYR A 635 41.03 -12.20 9.79
C TYR A 635 41.83 -13.50 9.83
N GLN A 636 41.52 -14.42 10.77
CA GLN A 636 42.15 -15.73 10.80
C GLN A 636 41.79 -16.56 9.56
N VAL A 637 40.53 -16.48 9.13
CA VAL A 637 40.07 -17.14 7.88
C VAL A 637 40.72 -16.49 6.67
N LEU A 638 40.76 -15.16 6.63
CA LEU A 638 41.36 -14.42 5.52
C LEU A 638 42.86 -14.74 5.35
N PHE A 639 43.64 -14.72 6.44
CA PHE A 639 45.07 -15.04 6.38
C PHE A 639 45.33 -16.49 5.97
N LYS A 640 44.48 -17.44 6.38
CA LYS A 640 44.62 -18.86 5.99
C LYS A 640 44.48 -19.11 4.49
N HIS A 641 43.77 -18.24 3.78
CA HIS A 641 43.40 -18.44 2.37
C HIS A 641 43.99 -17.41 1.39
N LEU A 642 44.72 -16.41 1.90
CA LEU A 642 45.42 -15.39 1.10
C LEU A 642 46.95 -15.57 1.06
N ASP A 643 47.47 -16.60 1.73
CA ASP A 643 48.81 -17.17 1.50
C ASP A 643 48.78 -18.12 0.30
#